data_AF-A0A812PW83-F1
#
_entry.id   AF-A0A812PW83-F1
#
_cell.length_a   1.000
_cell.length_b   1.000
_cell.length_c   1.000
_cell.angle_alpha   90.00
_cell.angle_beta   90.00
_cell.angle_gamma   90.00
#
_symmetry.space_group_name_H-M   'P 1'
#
loop_
_entity.id
_entity.type
_entity.pdbx_description
1 polymer ?
#
loop_
_entity_poly.entity_id
_entity_poly.type
_entity_poly.pdbx_seq_one_letter_code
_entity_poly.pdbx_strand_id
1 'polypeptide(L)'
;MGLGASNLAQFRSVCEVGGKVVGVPHNAEKVLVVDPGTGQASSIDLPFSIAASKKNKFASVCRVNGKAVVVPYNSEKVLVVDPETRKASAIDLPASIDAKKDYKFVSVCSIDGKAVAVPWNAEKILVVDPAAGQASAIDLPAGVDERKELKFLSAINVNGKVLAVPYNAEKILLVDPVAKQATAIDLPEGVAASTAWKFGSVCDVNGLAVAAPCDAEKILVVDPATSQASAIELPEGIDAKKDYKFVSVCAVNGKAVAVQYNAEKSLVVDPATGSASAIDHPADIDATRTFKFGSVCDVNGKAVAVPWNAEKVLVIDPAGGQASTIDLPAGIDARKGTKFLSESVCNVNGEALAVPYNAEKILKVDPATGQASTIDLPNLKGRNLNLSLHSDVHRKPEFTDLVASVLSYWIYTDEPEPPRMEHAAMEVHKVIQPGELGSAVKIATVTAELPSEKVLYVVSKGTSYILDFLNWNLELDHAATQDRDFFVHRGAIGVVQNAQFWNESTFLERLRAAKEQGVQKLVFTGHSLGGMHAAVLLYTFWKKMTSPPPASEASDVRALLGSVDVRCTTFGAPMVFGGSSQQAKDFQAFARVHAVNYIHANDPCPRAWGALDLRRFVEVAAKNVQNGLVDELGCIVGGVASRVVAEAARQVLKRPDFHLVEDFARKYAHFVQLKVLSPQNPESQFFAWKDFKLTPECLKDHSVQTYVNQLFNAFDDTRPACHVHSQPFEEVETSESPLARARMAYA
;
A
#
# COMPACT_ATOMS: atom_id res chain seq x y z
N MET A 1 -7.35 16.81 -21.38
CA MET A 1 -8.71 16.81 -20.79
C MET A 1 -8.58 16.81 -19.27
N GLY A 2 -9.20 17.78 -18.59
CA GLY A 2 -9.24 17.82 -17.13
C GLY A 2 -10.21 16.77 -16.60
N LEU A 3 -9.68 15.80 -15.85
CA LEU A 3 -10.43 14.71 -15.24
C LEU A 3 -10.92 15.16 -13.86
N GLY A 4 -12.24 15.14 -13.65
CA GLY A 4 -12.85 15.40 -12.35
C GLY A 4 -12.31 14.46 -11.28
N ALA A 5 -12.11 14.99 -10.07
CA ALA A 5 -11.60 14.23 -8.93
C ALA A 5 -12.59 13.14 -8.51
N SER A 6 -12.40 11.92 -8.97
CA SER A 6 -13.05 10.74 -8.39
C SER A 6 -12.21 10.21 -7.23
N ASN A 7 -12.85 9.85 -6.12
CA ASN A 7 -12.21 9.18 -4.97
C ASN A 7 -11.84 7.70 -5.24
N LEU A 8 -11.87 7.25 -6.50
CA LEU A 8 -11.58 5.87 -6.91
C LEU A 8 -10.10 5.70 -7.24
N ALA A 9 -9.55 4.52 -6.97
CA ALA A 9 -8.22 4.16 -7.39
C ALA A 9 -8.20 3.94 -8.91
N GLN A 10 -7.47 4.79 -9.63
CA GLN A 10 -7.50 4.81 -11.10
C GLN A 10 -6.27 4.12 -11.68
N PHE A 11 -6.51 3.05 -12.44
CA PHE A 11 -5.52 2.29 -13.20
C PHE A 11 -5.67 2.57 -14.69
N ARG A 12 -4.55 2.61 -15.42
CA ARG A 12 -4.56 3.01 -16.85
C ARG A 12 -4.35 1.86 -17.81
N SER A 13 -3.33 1.06 -17.56
CA SER A 13 -2.90 -0.04 -18.45
C SER A 13 -2.72 -1.32 -17.64
N VAL A 14 -2.68 -2.46 -18.32
CA VAL A 14 -2.60 -3.78 -17.71
C VAL A 14 -1.73 -4.74 -18.52
N CYS A 15 -1.06 -5.68 -17.85
CA CYS A 15 -0.44 -6.82 -18.51
C CYS A 15 -0.62 -8.11 -17.71
N GLU A 16 -0.65 -9.25 -18.43
CA GLU A 16 -0.51 -10.58 -17.83
C GLU A 16 0.96 -10.83 -17.48
N VAL A 17 1.20 -11.37 -16.28
CA VAL A 17 2.50 -11.78 -15.76
C VAL A 17 2.34 -13.01 -14.86
N GLY A 18 2.78 -14.18 -15.36
CA GLY A 18 2.84 -15.40 -14.55
C GLY A 18 1.46 -15.92 -14.12
N GLY A 19 0.46 -15.82 -15.00
CA GLY A 19 -0.93 -16.17 -14.74
C GLY A 19 -1.70 -15.13 -13.93
N LYS A 20 -1.06 -14.05 -13.49
CA LYS A 20 -1.67 -12.92 -12.79
C LYS A 20 -1.78 -11.71 -13.70
N VAL A 21 -2.64 -10.77 -13.33
CA VAL A 21 -2.86 -9.52 -14.06
C VAL A 21 -2.36 -8.36 -13.21
N VAL A 22 -1.47 -7.53 -13.76
CA VAL A 22 -0.86 -6.39 -13.07
C VAL A 22 -1.42 -5.09 -13.63
N GLY A 23 -2.12 -4.32 -12.80
CA GLY A 23 -2.72 -3.02 -13.16
C GLY A 23 -1.82 -1.84 -12.80
N VAL A 24 -1.62 -0.95 -13.78
CA VAL A 24 -0.72 0.22 -13.68
C VAL A 24 -1.33 1.34 -12.84
N PRO A 25 -0.72 1.74 -11.71
CA PRO A 25 -1.25 2.79 -10.86
C PRO A 25 -1.07 4.18 -11.49
N HIS A 26 -2.09 4.66 -12.19
CA HIS A 26 -2.07 6.00 -12.79
C HIS A 26 -2.23 7.08 -11.70
N ASN A 27 -3.34 7.00 -10.97
CA ASN A 27 -3.62 7.82 -9.78
C ASN A 27 -3.73 6.99 -8.49
N ALA A 28 -3.79 5.66 -8.59
CA ALA A 28 -3.76 4.78 -7.43
C ALA A 28 -2.42 4.86 -6.67
N GLU A 29 -2.43 4.62 -5.36
CA GLU A 29 -1.24 4.67 -4.50
C GLU A 29 -0.48 3.34 -4.44
N LYS A 30 -1.11 2.27 -4.95
CA LYS A 30 -0.56 0.91 -4.97
C LYS A 30 -0.77 0.26 -6.33
N VAL A 31 0.09 -0.69 -6.68
CA VAL A 31 -0.09 -1.54 -7.85
C VAL A 31 -1.21 -2.54 -7.58
N LEU A 32 -2.08 -2.76 -8.56
CA LEU A 32 -3.11 -3.78 -8.50
C LEU A 32 -2.56 -5.11 -9.04
N VAL A 33 -2.80 -6.20 -8.32
CA VAL A 33 -2.51 -7.56 -8.79
C VAL A 33 -3.77 -8.41 -8.66
N VAL A 34 -4.25 -8.95 -9.78
CA VAL A 34 -5.42 -9.82 -9.82
C VAL A 34 -4.98 -11.23 -10.13
N ASP A 35 -5.43 -12.18 -9.32
CA ASP A 35 -5.26 -13.61 -9.55
C ASP A 35 -6.59 -14.17 -10.09
N PRO A 36 -6.69 -14.40 -11.42
CA PRO A 36 -7.92 -14.88 -12.03
C PRO A 36 -8.28 -16.31 -11.63
N GLY A 37 -7.32 -17.12 -11.19
CA GLY A 37 -7.56 -18.50 -10.76
C GLY A 37 -8.28 -18.56 -9.42
N THR A 38 -8.00 -17.63 -8.52
CA THR A 38 -8.70 -17.49 -7.24
C THR A 38 -9.89 -16.51 -7.30
N GLY A 39 -9.95 -15.67 -8.33
CA GLY A 39 -10.93 -14.59 -8.44
C GLY A 39 -10.69 -13.47 -7.43
N GLN A 40 -9.47 -13.34 -6.89
CA GLN A 40 -9.13 -12.34 -5.88
C GLN A 40 -8.17 -11.29 -6.42
N ALA A 41 -8.30 -10.07 -5.89
CA ALA A 41 -7.36 -8.99 -6.14
C ALA A 41 -6.61 -8.62 -4.85
N SER A 42 -5.36 -8.23 -5.02
CA SER A 42 -4.43 -7.80 -3.98
C SER A 42 -3.65 -6.58 -4.46
N SER A 43 -2.83 -6.00 -3.58
CA SER A 43 -2.02 -4.85 -3.94
C SER A 43 -0.56 -5.03 -3.54
N ILE A 44 0.32 -4.30 -4.23
CA ILE A 44 1.74 -4.17 -3.92
C ILE A 44 2.03 -2.68 -3.72
N ASP A 45 2.69 -2.35 -2.62
CA ASP A 45 3.09 -0.97 -2.32
C ASP A 45 4.14 -0.47 -3.32
N LEU A 46 4.06 0.82 -3.65
CA LEU A 46 5.08 1.46 -4.47
C LEU A 46 6.40 1.57 -3.70
N PRO A 47 7.56 1.50 -4.37
CA PRO A 47 8.85 1.80 -3.74
C PRO A 47 8.84 3.21 -3.15
N PHE A 48 9.47 3.39 -1.99
CA PHE A 48 9.51 4.67 -1.27
C PHE A 48 10.02 5.85 -2.14
N SER A 49 10.94 5.58 -3.06
CA SER A 49 11.46 6.57 -4.02
C SER A 49 10.43 7.03 -5.07
N ILE A 50 9.20 6.52 -5.05
CA ILE A 50 8.09 6.91 -5.91
C ILE A 50 6.97 7.43 -5.01
N ALA A 51 6.73 8.74 -5.06
CA ALA A 51 5.69 9.38 -4.27
C ALA A 51 4.30 8.81 -4.60
N ALA A 52 3.72 8.03 -3.68
CA ALA A 52 2.45 7.33 -3.91
C ALA A 52 1.29 8.28 -4.22
N SER A 53 1.27 9.46 -3.58
CA SER A 53 0.25 10.50 -3.78
C SER A 53 0.38 11.27 -5.10
N LYS A 54 1.48 11.12 -5.84
CA LYS A 54 1.66 11.78 -7.14
C LYS A 54 0.57 11.30 -8.11
N LYS A 55 0.00 12.22 -8.86
CA LYS A 55 -1.00 11.91 -9.89
C LYS A 55 -0.34 11.62 -11.23
N ASN A 56 -1.03 10.84 -12.06
CA ASN A 56 -0.65 10.47 -13.42
C ASN A 56 0.77 9.86 -13.50
N LYS A 57 1.12 8.98 -12.55
CA LYS A 57 2.50 8.50 -12.37
C LYS A 57 3.00 7.71 -13.57
N PHE A 58 2.18 6.77 -14.03
CA PHE A 58 2.55 5.76 -15.01
C PHE A 58 1.48 5.61 -16.08
N ALA A 59 1.87 5.28 -17.31
CA ALA A 59 0.92 5.18 -18.41
C ALA A 59 0.73 3.79 -18.98
N SER A 60 1.82 3.03 -19.16
CA SER A 60 1.80 1.75 -19.88
C SER A 60 2.73 0.74 -19.21
N VAL A 61 2.50 -0.53 -19.50
CA VAL A 61 3.23 -1.67 -18.93
C VAL A 61 3.45 -2.75 -19.97
N CYS A 62 4.58 -3.43 -19.88
CA CYS A 62 4.81 -4.68 -20.60
C CYS A 62 5.40 -5.75 -19.68
N ARG A 63 5.22 -7.01 -20.06
CA ARG A 63 5.82 -8.16 -19.41
C ARG A 63 7.25 -8.35 -19.92
N VAL A 64 8.21 -8.42 -19.01
CA VAL A 64 9.62 -8.72 -19.29
C VAL A 64 10.12 -9.75 -18.28
N ASN A 65 10.51 -10.94 -18.75
CA ASN A 65 11.11 -12.01 -17.94
C ASN A 65 10.35 -12.30 -16.63
N GLY A 66 9.01 -12.41 -16.69
CA GLY A 66 8.18 -12.71 -15.51
C GLY A 66 7.93 -11.51 -14.58
N LYS A 67 8.33 -10.30 -14.98
CA LYS A 67 8.06 -9.04 -14.25
C LYS A 67 7.25 -8.08 -15.11
N ALA A 68 6.52 -7.19 -14.46
CA ALA A 68 5.88 -6.05 -15.12
C ALA A 68 6.83 -4.85 -15.10
N VAL A 69 7.14 -4.28 -16.26
CA VAL A 69 7.92 -3.04 -16.39
C VAL A 69 6.99 -1.91 -16.79
N VAL A 70 6.83 -0.95 -15.87
CA VAL A 70 5.84 0.12 -15.92
C VAL A 70 6.55 1.45 -16.18
N VAL A 71 6.22 2.10 -17.29
CA VAL A 71 6.96 3.28 -17.75
C VAL A 71 6.40 4.59 -17.19
N PRO A 72 7.28 5.56 -16.85
CA PRO A 72 6.86 6.79 -16.23
C PRO A 72 6.13 7.70 -17.21
N TYR A 73 4.99 8.21 -16.77
CA TYR A 73 4.29 9.33 -17.41
C TYR A 73 4.73 10.63 -16.73
N ASN A 74 4.32 10.84 -15.48
CA ASN A 74 4.83 11.94 -14.63
C ASN A 74 5.77 11.45 -13.52
N SER A 75 5.90 10.14 -13.28
CA SER A 75 6.90 9.60 -12.34
C SER A 75 8.33 9.95 -12.79
N GLU A 76 9.26 10.11 -11.85
CA GLU A 76 10.68 10.34 -12.13
C GLU A 76 11.46 9.02 -12.36
N LYS A 77 10.82 7.89 -12.05
CA LYS A 77 11.43 6.56 -12.10
C LYS A 77 10.53 5.56 -12.83
N VAL A 78 11.16 4.55 -13.42
CA VAL A 78 10.49 3.34 -13.93
C VAL A 78 10.13 2.46 -12.75
N LEU A 79 8.94 1.86 -12.78
CA LEU A 79 8.49 0.91 -11.77
C LEU A 79 8.62 -0.53 -12.32
N VAL A 80 9.27 -1.41 -11.55
CA VAL A 80 9.37 -2.83 -11.87
C VAL A 80 8.65 -3.63 -10.78
N VAL A 81 7.69 -4.46 -11.18
CA VAL A 81 6.86 -5.24 -10.27
C VAL A 81 7.04 -6.71 -10.54
N ASP A 82 7.28 -7.45 -9.47
CA ASP A 82 7.33 -8.90 -9.45
C ASP A 82 6.10 -9.41 -8.67
N PRO A 83 5.05 -9.89 -9.36
CA PRO A 83 3.82 -10.33 -8.73
C PRO A 83 3.93 -11.73 -8.09
N GLU A 84 5.02 -12.47 -8.33
CA GLU A 84 5.27 -13.75 -7.66
C GLU A 84 5.83 -13.51 -6.26
N THR A 85 6.84 -12.64 -6.15
CA THR A 85 7.47 -12.27 -4.87
C THR A 85 6.76 -11.16 -4.14
N ARG A 86 5.73 -10.55 -4.76
CA ARG A 86 4.98 -9.39 -4.27
C ARG A 86 5.85 -8.17 -3.98
N LYS A 87 6.93 -7.99 -4.76
CA LYS A 87 7.89 -6.90 -4.58
C LYS A 87 7.83 -5.91 -5.73
N ALA A 88 7.94 -4.63 -5.39
CA ALA A 88 8.18 -3.56 -6.34
C ALA A 88 9.55 -2.92 -6.10
N SER A 89 10.18 -2.49 -7.20
CA SER A 89 11.44 -1.75 -7.23
C SER A 89 11.36 -0.60 -8.24
N ALA A 90 12.28 0.35 -8.13
CA ALA A 90 12.35 1.51 -9.00
C ALA A 90 13.70 1.55 -9.72
N ILE A 91 13.69 1.94 -10.99
CA ILE A 91 14.90 2.17 -11.79
C ILE A 91 14.92 3.65 -12.20
N ASP A 92 16.06 4.29 -12.00
CA ASP A 92 16.26 5.67 -12.41
C ASP A 92 16.27 5.84 -13.92
N LEU A 93 15.74 6.96 -14.39
CA LEU A 93 15.87 7.34 -15.79
C LEU A 93 17.32 7.73 -16.09
N PRO A 94 17.84 7.43 -17.31
CA PRO A 94 19.17 7.87 -17.70
C PRO A 94 19.23 9.40 -17.73
N ALA A 95 20.39 9.99 -17.38
CA ALA A 95 20.56 11.43 -17.24
C ALA A 95 20.22 12.26 -18.50
N SER A 96 20.19 11.61 -19.67
CA SER A 96 19.81 12.23 -20.95
C SER A 96 18.29 12.33 -21.18
N ILE A 97 17.46 11.87 -20.22
CA ILE A 97 16.01 12.04 -20.21
C ILE A 97 15.67 12.88 -18.98
N ASP A 98 14.96 14.00 -19.16
CA ASP A 98 14.56 14.84 -18.03
C ASP A 98 13.52 14.12 -17.18
N ALA A 99 13.95 13.63 -16.01
CA ALA A 99 13.08 12.92 -15.08
C ALA A 99 11.88 13.76 -14.61
N LYS A 100 12.03 15.10 -14.54
CA LYS A 100 11.00 16.02 -14.05
C LYS A 100 9.98 16.41 -15.11
N LYS A 101 10.27 16.14 -16.39
CA LYS A 101 9.34 16.40 -17.48
C LYS A 101 8.05 15.61 -17.29
N ASP A 102 6.92 16.26 -17.50
CA ASP A 102 5.62 15.57 -17.48
C ASP A 102 5.35 14.86 -18.82
N TYR A 103 4.52 13.83 -18.76
CA TYR A 103 4.00 13.13 -19.93
C TYR A 103 5.08 12.46 -20.80
N LYS A 104 6.07 11.83 -20.17
CA LYS A 104 7.26 11.30 -20.86
C LYS A 104 6.95 10.18 -21.85
N PHE A 105 6.33 9.10 -21.37
CA PHE A 105 6.07 7.88 -22.13
C PHE A 105 4.63 7.41 -21.96
N VAL A 106 3.97 6.96 -23.04
CA VAL A 106 2.60 6.42 -22.99
C VAL A 106 2.46 5.01 -23.54
N SER A 107 3.50 4.45 -24.17
CA SER A 107 3.48 3.10 -24.69
C SER A 107 4.85 2.44 -24.51
N VAL A 108 4.81 1.17 -24.16
CA VAL A 108 5.99 0.33 -23.95
C VAL A 108 5.72 -1.07 -24.49
N CYS A 109 6.73 -1.67 -25.09
CA CYS A 109 6.67 -3.07 -25.51
C CYS A 109 7.92 -3.82 -25.05
N SER A 110 7.80 -5.14 -24.97
CA SER A 110 8.89 -6.02 -24.59
C SER A 110 9.60 -6.58 -25.81
N ILE A 111 10.92 -6.68 -25.70
CA ILE A 111 11.80 -7.21 -26.74
C ILE A 111 13.09 -7.70 -26.10
N ASP A 112 13.45 -8.96 -26.37
CA ASP A 112 14.70 -9.59 -25.93
C ASP A 112 15.05 -9.37 -24.45
N GLY A 113 14.07 -9.57 -23.56
CA GLY A 113 14.27 -9.42 -22.12
C GLY A 113 14.41 -7.97 -21.63
N LYS A 114 14.07 -6.99 -22.47
CA LYS A 114 14.04 -5.56 -22.14
C LYS A 114 12.67 -4.95 -22.44
N ALA A 115 12.42 -3.78 -21.84
CA ALA A 115 11.29 -2.93 -22.19
C ALA A 115 11.77 -1.71 -22.98
N VAL A 116 11.08 -1.36 -24.06
CA VAL A 116 11.38 -0.19 -24.89
C VAL A 116 10.15 0.73 -24.89
N ALA A 117 10.33 1.95 -24.37
CA ALA A 117 9.28 2.95 -24.28
C ALA A 117 9.50 4.06 -25.30
N VAL A 118 8.46 4.37 -26.07
CA VAL A 118 8.52 5.37 -27.13
C VAL A 118 8.10 6.74 -26.60
N PRO A 119 8.78 7.83 -27.01
CA PRO A 119 8.58 9.12 -26.38
C PRO A 119 7.22 9.70 -26.77
N TRP A 120 6.45 10.09 -25.75
CA TRP A 120 5.29 10.94 -25.93
C TRP A 120 5.74 12.40 -25.97
N ASN A 121 6.26 12.90 -24.84
CA ASN A 121 6.93 14.21 -24.75
C ASN A 121 8.43 14.09 -24.43
N ALA A 122 8.94 12.90 -24.07
CA ALA A 122 10.36 12.72 -23.78
C ALA A 122 11.28 13.04 -24.97
N GLU A 123 12.54 13.36 -24.67
CA GLU A 123 13.58 13.71 -25.64
C GLU A 123 14.06 12.48 -26.41
N LYS A 124 14.03 11.31 -25.76
CA LYS A 124 14.69 10.08 -26.22
C LYS A 124 13.81 8.86 -26.01
N ILE A 125 14.18 7.77 -26.67
CA ILE A 125 13.59 6.45 -26.48
C ILE A 125 14.21 5.83 -25.22
N LEU A 126 13.39 5.28 -24.34
CA LEU A 126 13.84 4.64 -23.10
C LEU A 126 13.96 3.14 -23.30
N VAL A 127 15.11 2.57 -22.91
CA VAL A 127 15.33 1.11 -22.87
C VAL A 127 15.61 0.70 -21.44
N VAL A 128 14.82 -0.21 -20.89
CA VAL A 128 14.92 -0.71 -19.52
C VAL A 128 15.32 -2.17 -19.52
N ASP A 129 16.37 -2.48 -18.78
CA ASP A 129 16.78 -3.84 -18.46
C ASP A 129 16.45 -4.13 -16.98
N PRO A 130 15.30 -4.77 -16.71
CA PRO A 130 14.88 -5.07 -15.34
C PRO A 130 15.73 -6.17 -14.67
N ALA A 131 16.51 -6.94 -15.43
CA ALA A 131 17.41 -7.95 -14.86
C ALA A 131 18.70 -7.28 -14.35
N ALA A 132 19.22 -6.31 -15.09
CA ALA A 132 20.35 -5.49 -14.66
C ALA A 132 19.96 -4.38 -13.67
N GLY A 133 18.68 -4.05 -13.55
CA GLY A 133 18.20 -2.92 -12.74
C GLY A 133 18.63 -1.57 -13.31
N GLN A 134 18.77 -1.48 -14.64
CA GLN A 134 19.34 -0.32 -15.33
C GLN A 134 18.44 0.16 -16.47
N ALA A 135 18.54 1.45 -16.77
CA ALA A 135 17.92 2.05 -17.94
C ALA A 135 18.96 2.79 -18.78
N SER A 136 18.72 2.83 -20.08
CA SER A 136 19.53 3.55 -21.07
C SER A 136 18.62 4.26 -22.06
N ALA A 137 19.18 5.13 -22.89
CA ALA A 137 18.42 5.88 -23.89
C ALA A 137 18.99 5.66 -25.30
N ILE A 138 18.11 5.72 -26.29
CA ILE A 138 18.45 5.77 -27.72
C ILE A 138 17.97 7.13 -28.26
N ASP A 139 18.83 7.78 -29.04
CA ASP A 139 18.50 9.06 -29.68
C ASP A 139 17.39 8.91 -30.72
N LEU A 140 16.57 9.94 -30.86
CA LEU A 140 15.61 10.01 -31.95
C LEU A 140 16.34 10.16 -33.30
N PRO A 141 15.85 9.51 -34.37
CA PRO A 141 16.45 9.62 -35.69
C PRO A 141 16.20 11.01 -36.31
N ALA A 142 17.01 11.36 -37.31
CA ALA A 142 16.77 12.54 -38.12
C ALA A 142 15.35 12.53 -38.73
N GLY A 143 14.67 13.67 -38.68
CA GLY A 143 13.29 13.81 -39.16
C GLY A 143 12.21 13.52 -38.12
N VAL A 144 12.58 13.21 -36.87
CA VAL A 144 11.67 13.21 -35.72
C VAL A 144 12.12 14.30 -34.75
N ASP A 145 11.30 15.35 -34.59
CA ASP A 145 11.62 16.48 -33.73
C ASP A 145 11.49 16.11 -32.24
N GLU A 146 12.60 16.13 -31.51
CA GLU A 146 12.65 15.84 -30.07
C GLU A 146 11.78 16.79 -29.23
N ARG A 147 11.58 18.03 -29.70
CA ARG A 147 10.80 19.07 -29.00
C ARG A 147 9.31 18.93 -29.21
N LYS A 148 8.90 18.16 -30.21
CA LYS A 148 7.48 17.93 -30.50
C LYS A 148 6.82 17.14 -29.36
N GLU A 149 5.61 17.54 -29.01
CA GLU A 149 4.79 16.86 -28.01
C GLU A 149 3.83 15.86 -28.66
N LEU A 150 3.43 14.85 -27.87
CA LEU A 150 2.50 13.80 -28.26
C LEU A 150 2.98 13.01 -29.50
N LYS A 151 4.29 12.71 -29.57
CA LYS A 151 4.91 12.15 -30.79
C LYS A 151 4.32 10.80 -31.19
N PHE A 152 4.34 9.82 -30.28
CA PHE A 152 3.92 8.43 -30.56
C PHE A 152 2.98 7.90 -29.46
N LEU A 153 1.77 7.49 -29.83
CA LEU A 153 0.77 6.98 -28.88
C LEU A 153 0.91 5.49 -28.59
N SER A 154 1.34 4.70 -29.57
CA SER A 154 1.34 3.25 -29.48
C SER A 154 2.57 2.68 -30.17
N ALA A 155 3.14 1.65 -29.56
CA ALA A 155 4.27 0.90 -30.08
C ALA A 155 4.05 -0.59 -29.95
N ILE A 156 4.64 -1.35 -30.88
CA ILE A 156 4.55 -2.80 -30.93
C ILE A 156 5.89 -3.40 -31.33
N ASN A 157 6.20 -4.57 -30.79
CA ASN A 157 7.32 -5.38 -31.26
C ASN A 157 6.86 -6.22 -32.45
N VAL A 158 7.55 -6.08 -33.58
CA VAL A 158 7.32 -6.86 -34.79
C VAL A 158 8.67 -7.34 -35.31
N ASN A 159 8.85 -8.66 -35.39
CA ASN A 159 10.06 -9.30 -35.90
C ASN A 159 11.36 -8.81 -35.24
N GLY A 160 11.36 -8.58 -33.92
CA GLY A 160 12.55 -8.15 -33.18
C GLY A 160 12.91 -6.68 -33.39
N LYS A 161 11.95 -5.85 -33.80
CA LYS A 161 12.08 -4.40 -33.82
C LYS A 161 10.86 -3.76 -33.18
N VAL A 162 11.06 -2.60 -32.56
CA VAL A 162 9.98 -1.82 -31.96
C VAL A 162 9.53 -0.76 -32.94
N LEU A 163 8.29 -0.83 -33.38
CA LEU A 163 7.67 0.14 -34.28
C LEU A 163 6.71 1.03 -33.49
N ALA A 164 6.84 2.34 -33.63
CA ALA A 164 5.94 3.33 -33.03
C ALA A 164 5.20 4.10 -34.11
N VAL A 165 3.88 4.14 -34.01
CA VAL A 165 3.03 4.84 -34.98
C VAL A 165 2.89 6.32 -34.60
N PRO A 166 3.00 7.24 -35.57
CA PRO A 166 2.97 8.66 -35.27
C PRO A 166 1.57 9.07 -34.79
N TYR A 167 1.52 9.78 -33.67
CA TYR A 167 0.31 10.47 -33.23
C TYR A 167 0.37 11.91 -33.75
N ASN A 168 1.36 12.69 -33.29
CA ASN A 168 1.68 13.99 -33.89
C ASN A 168 2.98 14.00 -34.69
N ALA A 169 3.85 13.00 -34.57
CA ALA A 169 5.10 12.95 -35.34
C ALA A 169 4.87 12.91 -36.86
N GLU A 170 5.85 13.38 -37.62
CA GLU A 170 5.84 13.45 -39.09
C GLU A 170 6.21 12.11 -39.74
N LYS A 171 6.86 11.23 -38.98
CA LYS A 171 7.40 9.96 -39.46
C LYS A 171 7.09 8.82 -38.50
N ILE A 172 7.13 7.59 -39.02
CA ILE A 172 7.03 6.36 -38.24
C ILE A 172 8.40 6.08 -37.62
N LEU A 173 8.42 5.66 -36.35
CA LEU A 173 9.66 5.35 -35.64
C LEU A 173 9.90 3.84 -35.66
N LEU A 174 11.10 3.42 -36.07
CA LEU A 174 11.55 2.03 -36.00
C LEU A 174 12.81 1.96 -35.13
N VAL A 175 12.76 1.22 -34.04
CA VAL A 175 13.83 1.10 -33.05
C VAL A 175 14.37 -0.32 -33.06
N ASP A 176 15.69 -0.43 -33.19
CA ASP A 176 16.45 -1.66 -32.98
C ASP A 176 17.22 -1.52 -31.66
N PRO A 177 16.72 -2.09 -30.56
CA PRO A 177 17.35 -2.00 -29.25
C PRO A 177 18.62 -2.86 -29.13
N VAL A 178 18.83 -3.82 -30.03
CA VAL A 178 20.05 -4.64 -30.08
C VAL A 178 21.18 -3.82 -30.71
N ALA A 179 20.91 -3.16 -31.83
CA ALA A 179 21.83 -2.23 -32.47
C ALA A 179 21.95 -0.89 -31.71
N LYS A 180 21.05 -0.62 -30.76
CA LYS A 180 20.91 0.65 -30.02
C LYS A 180 20.71 1.84 -30.96
N GLN A 181 19.92 1.65 -32.00
CA GLN A 181 19.67 2.64 -33.04
C GLN A 181 18.18 2.78 -33.31
N ALA A 182 17.79 3.95 -33.79
CA ALA A 182 16.46 4.22 -34.29
C ALA A 182 16.55 4.79 -35.71
N THR A 183 15.53 4.52 -36.51
CA THR A 183 15.37 4.99 -37.88
C THR A 183 13.96 5.53 -38.06
N ALA A 184 13.79 6.41 -39.04
CA ALA A 184 12.48 6.99 -39.37
C ALA A 184 12.02 6.48 -40.74
N ILE A 185 10.77 6.06 -40.84
CA ILE A 185 10.12 5.66 -42.09
C ILE A 185 9.14 6.77 -42.48
N ASP A 186 9.16 7.17 -43.75
CA ASP A 186 8.23 8.17 -44.27
C ASP A 186 6.79 7.64 -44.28
N LEU A 187 5.84 8.55 -44.06
CA LEU A 187 4.43 8.23 -44.19
C LEU A 187 4.09 7.93 -45.66
N PRO A 188 3.21 6.94 -45.94
CA PRO A 188 2.82 6.62 -47.30
C PRO A 188 1.96 7.73 -47.92
N GLU A 189 1.81 7.69 -49.24
CA GLU A 189 0.93 8.61 -49.96
C GLU A 189 -0.51 8.55 -49.41
N GLY A 190 -1.12 9.73 -49.24
CA GLY A 190 -2.46 9.86 -48.67
C GLY A 190 -2.52 9.91 -47.15
N VAL A 191 -1.37 9.85 -46.45
CA VAL A 191 -1.29 10.17 -45.01
C VAL A 191 -0.47 11.44 -44.81
N ALA A 192 -1.15 12.56 -44.56
CA ALA A 192 -0.47 13.86 -44.42
C ALA A 192 0.33 13.95 -43.12
N ALA A 193 1.60 14.34 -43.21
CA ALA A 193 2.47 14.55 -42.04
C ALA A 193 1.95 15.64 -41.08
N SER A 194 1.19 16.61 -41.58
CA SER A 194 0.59 17.70 -40.81
C SER A 194 -0.64 17.31 -39.99
N THR A 195 -1.25 16.16 -40.26
CA THR A 195 -2.42 15.69 -39.51
C THR A 195 -2.01 15.42 -38.06
N ALA A 196 -2.69 16.06 -37.10
CA ALA A 196 -2.53 15.73 -35.69
C ALA A 196 -3.29 14.44 -35.37
N TRP A 197 -2.90 13.76 -34.29
CA TRP A 197 -3.63 12.61 -33.75
C TRP A 197 -3.88 11.48 -34.78
N LYS A 198 -2.89 11.19 -35.65
CA LYS A 198 -3.06 10.33 -36.83
C LYS A 198 -3.54 8.92 -36.49
N PHE A 199 -2.82 8.22 -35.62
CA PHE A 199 -3.05 6.80 -35.32
C PHE A 199 -3.23 6.55 -33.83
N GLY A 200 -4.32 5.84 -33.49
CA GLY A 200 -4.72 5.61 -32.10
C GLY A 200 -4.03 4.42 -31.42
N SER A 201 -3.73 3.38 -32.19
CA SER A 201 -3.20 2.12 -31.69
C SER A 201 -2.61 1.30 -32.85
N VAL A 202 -1.71 0.37 -32.56
CA VAL A 202 -1.08 -0.53 -33.54
C VAL A 202 -1.02 -1.96 -33.00
N CYS A 203 -1.23 -2.94 -33.89
CA CYS A 203 -1.02 -4.36 -33.59
C CYS A 203 -0.14 -5.04 -34.64
N ASP A 204 0.44 -6.17 -34.27
CA ASP A 204 1.16 -7.06 -35.19
C ASP A 204 0.17 -8.05 -35.84
N VAL A 205 0.14 -8.08 -37.16
CA VAL A 205 -0.60 -9.05 -37.94
C VAL A 205 0.37 -9.75 -38.89
N ASN A 206 0.79 -10.96 -38.52
CA ASN A 206 1.67 -11.82 -39.32
C ASN A 206 2.99 -11.13 -39.74
N GLY A 207 3.60 -10.33 -38.85
CA GLY A 207 4.85 -9.63 -39.13
C GLY A 207 4.68 -8.26 -39.77
N LEU A 208 3.44 -7.78 -39.94
CA LEU A 208 3.11 -6.44 -40.40
C LEU A 208 2.48 -5.64 -39.26
N ALA A 209 2.94 -4.41 -39.05
CA ALA A 209 2.32 -3.49 -38.11
C ALA A 209 1.11 -2.81 -38.77
N VAL A 210 -0.08 -3.00 -38.22
CA VAL A 210 -1.32 -2.37 -38.72
C VAL A 210 -1.82 -1.34 -37.71
N ALA A 211 -1.84 -0.07 -38.11
CA ALA A 211 -2.24 1.04 -37.25
C ALA A 211 -3.67 1.48 -37.54
N ALA A 212 -4.49 1.53 -36.49
CA ALA A 212 -5.85 2.02 -36.60
C ALA A 212 -5.86 3.56 -36.68
N PRO A 213 -6.56 4.15 -37.67
CA PRO A 213 -6.63 5.60 -37.80
C PRO A 213 -7.45 6.21 -36.66
N CYS A 214 -6.89 7.21 -35.99
CA CYS A 214 -7.63 8.05 -35.05
C CYS A 214 -8.24 9.22 -35.84
N ASP A 215 -7.40 10.15 -36.30
CA ASP A 215 -7.81 11.28 -37.16
C ASP A 215 -7.27 11.15 -38.59
N ALA A 216 -6.36 10.22 -38.86
CA ALA A 216 -5.95 9.91 -40.24
C ALA A 216 -7.13 9.41 -41.08
N GLU A 217 -7.14 9.73 -42.37
CA GLU A 217 -8.19 9.31 -43.31
C GLU A 217 -7.97 7.88 -43.84
N LYS A 218 -6.78 7.30 -43.62
CA LYS A 218 -6.38 5.98 -44.11
C LYS A 218 -5.77 5.13 -43.02
N ILE A 219 -5.84 3.82 -43.21
CA ILE A 219 -5.22 2.80 -42.36
C ILE A 219 -3.75 2.69 -42.74
N LEU A 220 -2.85 2.67 -41.77
CA LEU A 220 -1.41 2.52 -42.02
C LEU A 220 -1.00 1.05 -41.84
N VAL A 221 -0.26 0.52 -42.81
CA VAL A 221 0.41 -0.78 -42.73
C VAL A 221 1.91 -0.56 -42.90
N VAL A 222 2.72 -1.16 -42.04
CA VAL A 222 4.18 -1.04 -42.10
C VAL A 222 4.82 -2.42 -42.03
N ASP A 223 5.73 -2.67 -42.96
CA ASP A 223 6.61 -3.82 -42.94
C ASP A 223 7.98 -3.40 -42.36
N PRO A 224 8.30 -3.77 -41.11
CA PRO A 224 9.56 -3.43 -40.47
C PRO A 224 10.76 -4.22 -40.99
N ALA A 225 10.54 -5.30 -41.74
CA ALA A 225 11.61 -6.05 -42.39
C ALA A 225 12.17 -5.27 -43.60
N THR A 226 11.28 -4.66 -44.38
CA THR A 226 11.65 -3.86 -45.57
C THR A 226 11.70 -2.35 -45.30
N SER A 227 11.27 -1.91 -44.12
CA SER A 227 11.13 -0.49 -43.75
C SER A 227 10.24 0.28 -44.73
N GLN A 228 9.19 -0.36 -45.22
CA GLN A 228 8.22 0.22 -46.14
C GLN A 228 6.88 0.42 -45.45
N ALA A 229 6.19 1.51 -45.79
CA ALA A 229 4.85 1.80 -45.33
C ALA A 229 3.88 1.90 -46.51
N SER A 230 2.65 1.44 -46.32
CA SER A 230 1.56 1.55 -47.27
C SER A 230 0.28 1.98 -46.56
N ALA A 231 -0.71 2.43 -47.34
CA ALA A 231 -2.00 2.87 -46.82
C ALA A 231 -3.14 2.06 -47.44
N ILE A 232 -4.15 1.75 -46.63
CA ILE A 232 -5.39 1.11 -47.07
C ILE A 232 -6.54 2.11 -46.84
N GLU A 233 -7.45 2.21 -47.80
CA GLU A 233 -8.64 3.06 -47.70
C GLU A 233 -9.58 2.54 -46.60
N LEU A 234 -10.28 3.46 -45.93
CA LEU A 234 -11.37 3.08 -45.03
C LEU A 234 -12.53 2.49 -45.84
N PRO A 235 -13.17 1.41 -45.36
CA PRO A 235 -14.30 0.80 -46.04
C PRO A 235 -15.56 1.69 -45.95
N GLU A 236 -16.55 1.39 -46.78
CA GLU A 236 -17.84 2.08 -46.76
C GLU A 236 -18.50 2.01 -45.37
N GLY A 237 -19.12 3.12 -44.97
CA GLY A 237 -19.81 3.23 -43.68
C GLY A 237 -18.93 3.67 -42.51
N ILE A 238 -17.65 4.00 -42.75
CA ILE A 238 -16.81 4.71 -41.79
C ILE A 238 -16.46 6.08 -42.40
N ASP A 239 -16.82 7.17 -41.71
CA ASP A 239 -16.48 8.51 -42.18
C ASP A 239 -14.99 8.81 -41.95
N ALA A 240 -14.22 8.89 -43.04
CA ALA A 240 -12.79 9.16 -43.00
C ALA A 240 -12.43 10.47 -42.30
N LYS A 241 -13.31 11.49 -42.37
CA LYS A 241 -13.09 12.82 -41.79
C LYS A 241 -13.47 12.93 -40.33
N LYS A 242 -14.02 11.86 -39.75
CA LYS A 242 -14.41 11.86 -38.34
C LYS A 242 -13.18 11.88 -37.44
N ASP A 243 -13.25 12.66 -36.38
CA ASP A 243 -12.21 12.71 -35.36
C ASP A 243 -12.35 11.57 -34.34
N TYR A 244 -11.22 11.07 -33.87
CA TYR A 244 -11.09 10.02 -32.86
C TYR A 244 -11.83 8.73 -33.23
N LYS A 245 -11.70 8.27 -34.49
CA LYS A 245 -12.38 7.06 -34.99
C LYS A 245 -12.08 5.84 -34.13
N PHE A 246 -10.80 5.52 -33.99
CA PHE A 246 -10.30 4.33 -33.31
C PHE A 246 -9.13 4.67 -32.37
N VAL A 247 -9.16 4.15 -31.14
CA VAL A 247 -8.08 4.31 -30.15
C VAL A 247 -7.49 2.99 -29.66
N SER A 248 -8.03 1.86 -30.13
CA SER A 248 -7.54 0.53 -29.76
C SER A 248 -7.75 -0.45 -30.92
N VAL A 249 -6.74 -1.27 -31.19
CA VAL A 249 -6.76 -2.35 -32.17
C VAL A 249 -6.09 -3.59 -31.58
N CYS A 250 -6.58 -4.77 -31.92
CA CYS A 250 -5.90 -6.03 -31.61
C CYS A 250 -5.84 -6.93 -32.84
N ALA A 251 -4.91 -7.89 -32.83
CA ALA A 251 -4.82 -8.91 -33.87
C ALA A 251 -5.74 -10.09 -33.51
N VAL A 252 -6.60 -10.49 -34.43
CA VAL A 252 -7.54 -11.61 -34.27
C VAL A 252 -7.49 -12.45 -35.54
N ASN A 253 -7.09 -13.72 -35.41
CA ASN A 253 -7.05 -14.69 -36.52
C ASN A 253 -6.39 -14.17 -37.81
N GLY A 254 -5.24 -13.49 -37.70
CA GLY A 254 -4.50 -12.95 -38.84
C GLY A 254 -5.09 -11.67 -39.46
N LYS A 255 -6.00 -10.99 -38.75
CA LYS A 255 -6.55 -9.69 -39.14
C LYS A 255 -6.39 -8.67 -38.00
N ALA A 256 -6.34 -7.39 -38.32
CA ALA A 256 -6.46 -6.33 -37.32
C ALA A 256 -7.92 -5.97 -37.10
N VAL A 257 -8.37 -5.87 -35.85
CA VAL A 257 -9.73 -5.48 -35.48
C VAL A 257 -9.67 -4.25 -34.60
N ALA A 258 -10.18 -3.12 -35.10
CA ALA A 258 -10.25 -1.86 -34.37
C ALA A 258 -11.69 -1.55 -33.96
N VAL A 259 -11.85 -1.11 -32.71
CA VAL A 259 -13.17 -0.93 -32.08
C VAL A 259 -13.56 0.54 -32.04
N GLN A 260 -14.83 0.81 -32.31
CA GLN A 260 -15.32 2.17 -32.46
C GLN A 260 -15.13 3.00 -31.18
N TYR A 261 -14.37 4.07 -31.27
CA TYR A 261 -14.30 5.07 -30.23
C TYR A 261 -15.33 6.17 -30.53
N ASN A 262 -15.17 6.88 -31.65
CA ASN A 262 -16.21 7.72 -32.24
C ASN A 262 -16.72 7.21 -33.59
N ALA A 263 -16.05 6.23 -34.23
CA ALA A 263 -16.48 5.68 -35.51
C ALA A 263 -17.92 5.12 -35.47
N GLU A 264 -18.54 5.04 -36.64
CA GLU A 264 -19.87 4.45 -36.86
C GLU A 264 -19.84 2.93 -36.66
N LYS A 265 -18.77 2.29 -37.14
CA LYS A 265 -18.61 0.85 -37.27
C LYS A 265 -17.25 0.40 -36.74
N SER A 266 -17.14 -0.88 -36.41
CA SER A 266 -15.86 -1.53 -36.16
C SER A 266 -15.12 -1.74 -37.48
N LEU A 267 -13.79 -1.70 -37.44
CA LEU A 267 -12.93 -1.87 -38.61
C LEU A 267 -12.21 -3.22 -38.55
N VAL A 268 -12.22 -3.97 -39.64
CA VAL A 268 -11.44 -5.20 -39.82
C VAL A 268 -10.50 -5.01 -41.01
N VAL A 269 -9.22 -5.30 -40.81
CA VAL A 269 -8.18 -5.13 -41.83
C VAL A 269 -7.47 -6.45 -42.06
N ASP A 270 -7.40 -6.85 -43.32
CA ASP A 270 -6.61 -7.98 -43.79
C ASP A 270 -5.40 -7.42 -44.56
N PRO A 271 -4.24 -7.27 -43.90
CA PRO A 271 -3.07 -6.67 -44.54
C PRO A 271 -2.43 -7.59 -45.59
N ALA A 272 -2.71 -8.91 -45.58
CA ALA A 272 -2.19 -9.84 -46.58
C ALA A 272 -2.86 -9.63 -47.96
N THR A 273 -4.12 -9.19 -47.95
CA THR A 273 -4.88 -8.85 -49.16
C THR A 273 -4.94 -7.35 -49.46
N GLY A 274 -4.48 -6.51 -48.52
CA GLY A 274 -4.60 -5.06 -48.61
C GLY A 274 -6.05 -4.58 -48.54
N SER A 275 -6.93 -5.34 -47.90
CA SER A 275 -8.37 -5.05 -47.84
C SER A 275 -8.83 -4.67 -46.45
N ALA A 276 -9.90 -3.87 -46.39
CA ALA A 276 -10.57 -3.49 -45.15
C ALA A 276 -12.08 -3.66 -45.30
N SER A 277 -12.75 -4.01 -44.21
CA SER A 277 -14.20 -4.12 -44.11
C SER A 277 -14.70 -3.56 -42.79
N ALA A 278 -16.00 -3.26 -42.72
CA ALA A 278 -16.63 -2.71 -41.53
C ALA A 278 -17.67 -3.69 -40.97
N ILE A 279 -17.80 -3.72 -39.65
CA ILE A 279 -18.84 -4.48 -38.93
C ILE A 279 -19.72 -3.49 -38.16
N ASP A 280 -21.03 -3.60 -38.37
CA ASP A 280 -22.02 -2.80 -37.65
C ASP A 280 -22.04 -3.11 -36.15
N HIS A 281 -22.25 -2.10 -35.33
CA HIS A 281 -22.45 -2.31 -33.91
C HIS A 281 -23.86 -2.85 -33.64
N PRO A 282 -24.03 -3.73 -32.63
CA PRO A 282 -25.34 -4.18 -32.20
C PRO A 282 -26.28 -3.02 -31.84
N ALA A 283 -27.58 -3.16 -32.16
CA ALA A 283 -28.58 -2.11 -32.02
C ALA A 283 -28.82 -1.63 -30.57
N ASP A 284 -28.34 -2.38 -29.59
CA ASP A 284 -28.42 -2.09 -28.15
C ASP A 284 -27.22 -1.30 -27.61
N ILE A 285 -26.29 -0.87 -28.49
CA ILE A 285 -25.30 0.17 -28.19
C ILE A 285 -25.84 1.52 -28.66
N ASP A 286 -25.80 2.54 -27.80
CA ASP A 286 -26.19 3.90 -28.18
C ASP A 286 -25.19 4.49 -29.20
N ALA A 287 -25.62 4.55 -30.46
CA ALA A 287 -24.83 5.11 -31.56
C ALA A 287 -24.41 6.58 -31.33
N THR A 288 -25.20 7.34 -30.57
CA THR A 288 -24.98 8.78 -30.33
C THR A 288 -23.87 9.04 -29.30
N ARG A 289 -23.51 8.03 -28.49
CA ARG A 289 -22.42 8.17 -27.53
C ARG A 289 -21.07 8.31 -28.22
N THR A 290 -20.28 9.25 -27.72
CA THR A 290 -18.86 9.40 -28.06
C THR A 290 -17.99 8.64 -27.07
N PHE A 291 -16.78 8.29 -27.52
CA PHE A 291 -15.78 7.57 -26.72
C PHE A 291 -16.31 6.22 -26.20
N LYS A 292 -16.86 5.40 -27.11
CA LYS A 292 -17.59 4.17 -26.75
C LYS A 292 -16.68 3.13 -26.08
N PHE A 293 -15.63 2.67 -26.79
CA PHE A 293 -14.75 1.59 -26.33
C PHE A 293 -13.30 2.04 -26.18
N GLY A 294 -12.72 1.82 -24.99
CA GLY A 294 -11.39 2.31 -24.66
C GLY A 294 -10.26 1.38 -25.05
N SER A 295 -10.49 0.07 -24.93
CA SER A 295 -9.46 -0.94 -25.13
C SER A 295 -10.09 -2.22 -25.69
N VAL A 296 -9.33 -2.96 -26.48
CA VAL A 296 -9.72 -4.26 -27.04
C VAL A 296 -8.57 -5.26 -26.90
N CYS A 297 -8.89 -6.52 -26.62
CA CYS A 297 -7.93 -7.63 -26.70
C CYS A 297 -8.55 -8.83 -27.43
N ASP A 298 -7.70 -9.69 -28.00
CA ASP A 298 -8.13 -10.97 -28.54
C ASP A 298 -8.38 -11.99 -27.42
N VAL A 299 -9.52 -12.65 -27.48
CA VAL A 299 -9.89 -13.76 -26.60
C VAL A 299 -10.50 -14.86 -27.45
N ASN A 300 -9.77 -15.96 -27.61
CA ASN A 300 -10.19 -17.16 -28.34
C ASN A 300 -10.70 -16.85 -29.77
N GLY A 301 -9.99 -15.96 -30.49
CA GLY A 301 -10.34 -15.60 -31.87
C GLY A 301 -11.49 -14.59 -32.00
N LYS A 302 -11.84 -13.90 -30.91
CA LYS A 302 -12.80 -12.79 -30.90
C LYS A 302 -12.17 -11.55 -30.30
N ALA A 303 -12.51 -10.39 -30.84
CA ALA A 303 -12.11 -9.11 -30.24
C ALA A 303 -13.09 -8.74 -29.11
N VAL A 304 -12.60 -8.57 -27.88
CA VAL A 304 -13.41 -8.18 -26.72
C VAL A 304 -13.07 -6.75 -26.31
N ALA A 305 -14.01 -5.83 -26.49
CA ALA A 305 -13.84 -4.41 -26.27
C ALA A 305 -14.53 -3.94 -24.98
N VAL A 306 -13.76 -3.30 -24.11
CA VAL A 306 -14.26 -2.82 -22.82
C VAL A 306 -14.75 -1.37 -22.90
N PRO A 307 -15.85 -1.04 -22.23
CA PRO A 307 -16.49 0.25 -22.42
C PRO A 307 -15.70 1.38 -21.77
N TRP A 308 -15.48 2.45 -22.52
CA TRP A 308 -15.09 3.74 -21.96
C TRP A 308 -16.36 4.48 -21.51
N ASN A 309 -17.20 4.88 -22.45
CA ASN A 309 -18.53 5.46 -22.19
C ASN A 309 -19.70 4.55 -22.59
N ALA A 310 -19.47 3.46 -23.34
CA ALA A 310 -20.55 2.53 -23.70
C ALA A 310 -21.18 1.86 -22.47
N GLU A 311 -22.42 1.41 -22.62
CA GLU A 311 -23.22 0.73 -21.58
C GLU A 311 -22.88 -0.75 -21.44
N LYS A 312 -22.25 -1.32 -22.46
CA LYS A 312 -22.03 -2.77 -22.61
C LYS A 312 -20.61 -3.06 -23.07
N VAL A 313 -20.20 -4.31 -22.92
CA VAL A 313 -19.01 -4.87 -23.58
C VAL A 313 -19.37 -5.23 -25.01
N LEU A 314 -18.48 -4.95 -25.96
CA LEU A 314 -18.62 -5.35 -27.36
C LEU A 314 -17.76 -6.57 -27.64
N VAL A 315 -18.31 -7.56 -28.32
CA VAL A 315 -17.60 -8.75 -28.79
C VAL A 315 -17.73 -8.81 -30.30
N ILE A 316 -16.60 -8.91 -31.00
CA ILE A 316 -16.55 -8.98 -32.46
C ILE A 316 -15.97 -10.33 -32.87
N ASP A 317 -16.71 -11.04 -33.73
CA ASP A 317 -16.23 -12.20 -34.46
C ASP A 317 -15.90 -11.77 -35.90
N PRO A 318 -14.63 -11.49 -36.22
CA PRO A 318 -14.24 -11.05 -37.56
C PRO A 318 -14.30 -12.18 -38.60
N ALA A 319 -14.38 -13.45 -38.19
CA ALA A 319 -14.54 -14.58 -39.11
C ALA A 319 -16.00 -14.73 -39.54
N GLY A 320 -16.93 -14.55 -38.60
CA GLY A 320 -18.38 -14.52 -38.86
C GLY A 320 -18.88 -13.19 -39.43
N GLY A 321 -18.10 -12.11 -39.34
CA GLY A 321 -18.53 -10.76 -39.72
C GLY A 321 -19.65 -10.22 -38.81
N GLN A 322 -19.68 -10.67 -37.56
CA GLN A 322 -20.76 -10.37 -36.61
C GLN A 322 -20.22 -9.72 -35.35
N ALA A 323 -21.06 -8.89 -34.73
CA ALA A 323 -20.80 -8.32 -33.42
C ALA A 323 -21.97 -8.65 -32.48
N SER A 324 -21.66 -8.79 -31.20
CA SER A 324 -22.63 -8.97 -30.12
C SER A 324 -22.22 -8.17 -28.88
N THR A 325 -23.12 -8.08 -27.91
CA THR A 325 -22.89 -7.37 -26.66
C THR A 325 -22.99 -8.30 -25.46
N ILE A 326 -22.30 -7.92 -24.40
CA ILE A 326 -22.46 -8.53 -23.07
C ILE A 326 -22.79 -7.39 -22.09
N ASP A 327 -23.83 -7.57 -21.30
CA ASP A 327 -24.24 -6.58 -20.30
C ASP A 327 -23.16 -6.41 -19.24
N LEU A 328 -23.00 -5.17 -18.75
CA LEU A 328 -22.13 -4.93 -17.61
C LEU A 328 -22.73 -5.61 -16.36
N PRO A 329 -21.92 -6.34 -15.58
CA PRO A 329 -22.39 -7.02 -14.38
C PRO A 329 -22.80 -6.02 -13.29
N ALA A 330 -23.62 -6.49 -12.35
CA ALA A 330 -23.96 -5.71 -11.17
C ALA A 330 -22.71 -5.24 -10.41
N GLY A 331 -22.69 -3.96 -10.03
CA GLY A 331 -21.55 -3.33 -9.39
C GLY A 331 -20.64 -2.51 -10.30
N ILE A 332 -20.95 -2.40 -11.60
CA ILE A 332 -20.36 -1.39 -12.49
C ILE A 332 -21.49 -0.49 -13.03
N ASP A 333 -21.44 0.83 -12.79
CA ASP A 333 -22.49 1.74 -13.29
C ASP A 333 -22.30 2.03 -14.79
N ALA A 334 -23.18 1.47 -15.63
CA ALA A 334 -23.19 1.65 -17.07
C ALA A 334 -23.35 3.12 -17.54
N ARG A 335 -23.88 4.00 -16.68
CA ARG A 335 -24.05 5.44 -16.98
C ARG A 335 -22.77 6.23 -16.75
N LYS A 336 -21.78 5.65 -16.06
CA LYS A 336 -20.52 6.31 -15.78
C LYS A 336 -19.66 6.36 -17.02
N GLY A 337 -19.03 7.51 -17.26
CA GLY A 337 -18.05 7.66 -18.33
C GLY A 337 -16.63 7.30 -17.89
N THR A 338 -15.74 7.06 -18.86
CA THR A 338 -14.31 6.79 -18.63
C THR A 338 -14.07 5.60 -17.69
N LYS A 339 -14.85 4.52 -17.87
CA LYS A 339 -14.81 3.33 -17.00
C LYS A 339 -13.46 2.62 -17.10
N PHE A 340 -13.05 2.28 -18.32
CA PHE A 340 -11.82 1.58 -18.67
C PHE A 340 -11.07 2.37 -19.76
N LEU A 341 -9.80 2.71 -19.51
CA LEU A 341 -8.96 3.48 -20.45
C LEU A 341 -8.40 2.61 -21.59
N SER A 342 -7.61 3.22 -22.48
CA SER A 342 -6.77 2.50 -23.45
C SER A 342 -5.75 1.59 -22.77
N GLU A 343 -5.50 0.41 -23.34
CA GLU A 343 -4.59 -0.63 -22.81
C GLU A 343 -5.01 -1.21 -21.44
N SER A 344 -6.26 -0.99 -21.00
CA SER A 344 -6.73 -1.43 -19.68
C SER A 344 -7.28 -2.85 -19.65
N VAL A 345 -7.32 -3.56 -20.78
CA VAL A 345 -7.79 -4.96 -20.87
C VAL A 345 -6.71 -5.87 -21.44
N CYS A 346 -6.56 -7.05 -20.85
CA CYS A 346 -5.74 -8.13 -21.38
C CYS A 346 -6.47 -9.46 -21.31
N ASN A 347 -6.07 -10.39 -22.19
CA ASN A 347 -6.48 -11.78 -22.12
C ASN A 347 -5.66 -12.52 -21.06
N VAL A 348 -6.34 -13.26 -20.19
CA VAL A 348 -5.73 -14.26 -19.32
C VAL A 348 -6.64 -15.48 -19.24
N ASN A 349 -6.09 -16.67 -19.47
CA ASN A 349 -6.80 -17.95 -19.41
C ASN A 349 -8.08 -18.02 -20.28
N GLY A 350 -8.12 -17.33 -21.42
CA GLY A 350 -9.27 -17.35 -22.32
C GLY A 350 -10.40 -16.41 -21.89
N GLU A 351 -10.12 -15.46 -21.00
CA GLU A 351 -11.06 -14.44 -20.51
C GLU A 351 -10.41 -13.05 -20.63
N ALA A 352 -11.23 -12.02 -20.87
CA ALA A 352 -10.76 -10.64 -20.83
C ALA A 352 -10.89 -10.06 -19.42
N LEU A 353 -9.80 -9.55 -18.86
CA LEU A 353 -9.79 -8.84 -17.58
C LEU A 353 -9.44 -7.37 -17.78
N ALA A 354 -10.27 -6.48 -17.25
CA ALA A 354 -10.12 -5.03 -17.39
C ALA A 354 -9.93 -4.32 -16.05
N VAL A 355 -8.88 -3.52 -15.93
CA VAL A 355 -8.58 -2.76 -14.71
C VAL A 355 -9.28 -1.40 -14.72
N PRO A 356 -9.92 -1.00 -13.62
CA PRO A 356 -10.78 0.17 -13.61
C PRO A 356 -9.98 1.48 -13.61
N TYR A 357 -10.48 2.46 -14.36
CA TYR A 357 -10.07 3.86 -14.19
C TYR A 357 -11.09 4.61 -13.35
N ASN A 358 -12.34 4.69 -13.81
CA ASN A 358 -13.46 5.19 -13.01
C ASN A 358 -14.51 4.12 -12.70
N ALA A 359 -14.41 2.91 -13.25
CA ALA A 359 -15.31 1.83 -12.84
C ALA A 359 -15.08 1.47 -11.35
N GLU A 360 -16.13 0.96 -10.71
CA GLU A 360 -16.12 0.61 -9.29
C GLU A 360 -15.32 -0.67 -9.01
N LYS A 361 -15.23 -1.55 -10.01
CA LYS A 361 -14.67 -2.90 -9.89
C LYS A 361 -13.86 -3.30 -11.12
N ILE A 362 -13.06 -4.35 -10.97
CA ILE A 362 -12.41 -5.03 -12.09
C ILE A 362 -13.48 -5.78 -12.87
N LEU A 363 -13.46 -5.65 -14.19
CA LEU A 363 -14.38 -6.36 -15.09
C LEU A 363 -13.71 -7.63 -15.61
N LYS A 364 -14.43 -8.74 -15.54
CA LYS A 364 -14.04 -10.04 -16.09
C LYS A 364 -15.08 -10.48 -17.11
N VAL A 365 -14.66 -10.81 -18.33
CA VAL A 365 -15.54 -11.18 -19.43
C VAL A 365 -15.13 -12.52 -20.02
N ASP A 366 -16.09 -13.44 -20.12
CA ASP A 366 -15.97 -14.69 -20.85
C ASP A 366 -16.83 -14.61 -22.14
N PRO A 367 -16.21 -14.38 -23.31
CA PRO A 367 -16.92 -14.28 -24.58
C PRO A 367 -17.35 -15.65 -25.14
N ALA A 368 -16.94 -16.78 -24.54
CA ALA A 368 -17.40 -18.11 -24.92
C ALA A 368 -18.77 -18.41 -24.30
N THR A 369 -18.97 -18.00 -23.04
CA THR A 369 -20.27 -18.14 -22.36
C THR A 369 -21.19 -16.92 -22.54
N GLY A 370 -20.65 -15.80 -23.01
CA GLY A 370 -21.39 -14.54 -23.14
C GLY A 370 -21.69 -13.89 -21.79
N GLN A 371 -20.87 -14.18 -20.78
CA GLN A 371 -21.07 -13.69 -19.41
C GLN A 371 -19.98 -12.72 -18.99
N ALA A 372 -20.35 -11.79 -18.12
CA ALA A 372 -19.43 -10.90 -17.44
C ALA A 372 -19.65 -10.96 -15.92
N SER A 373 -18.56 -10.78 -15.18
CA SER A 373 -18.55 -10.77 -13.70
C SER A 373 -17.58 -9.70 -13.20
N THR A 374 -17.54 -9.50 -11.88
CA THR A 374 -16.65 -8.50 -11.26
C THR A 374 -15.73 -9.13 -10.23
N ILE A 375 -14.57 -8.50 -10.05
CA ILE A 375 -13.67 -8.76 -8.92
C ILE A 375 -13.56 -7.46 -8.12
N ASP A 376 -13.69 -7.58 -6.80
CA ASP A 376 -13.59 -6.43 -5.89
C ASP A 376 -12.16 -5.89 -5.85
N LEU A 377 -12.04 -4.57 -5.75
CA LEU A 377 -10.75 -3.92 -5.54
C LEU A 377 -10.27 -4.17 -4.10
N PRO A 378 -8.96 -4.40 -3.89
CA PRO A 378 -8.39 -4.48 -2.56
C PRO A 378 -8.36 -3.08 -1.91
N ASN A 379 -7.84 -2.99 -0.68
CA ASN A 379 -7.57 -1.68 -0.10
C ASN A 379 -6.42 -0.99 -0.86
N LEU A 380 -6.77 0.02 -1.65
CA LEU A 380 -5.85 0.73 -2.55
C LEU A 380 -5.45 2.12 -2.07
N LYS A 381 -5.99 2.56 -0.93
CA LYS A 381 -5.44 3.72 -0.23
C LYS A 381 -4.21 3.24 0.54
N GLY A 382 -3.07 3.89 0.33
CA GLY A 382 -1.98 3.85 1.27
C GLY A 382 -2.56 4.24 2.63
N ARG A 383 -2.36 3.40 3.63
CA ARG A 383 -2.66 3.80 4.99
C ARG A 383 -1.78 5.04 5.25
N ASN A 384 -2.36 6.14 5.74
CA ASN A 384 -1.73 7.48 5.85
C ASN A 384 -0.54 7.49 6.83
N LEU A 385 0.51 6.76 6.52
CA LEU A 385 1.79 6.80 7.20
C LEU A 385 2.76 7.53 6.29
N ASN A 386 3.03 8.79 6.62
CA ASN A 386 4.08 9.53 5.95
C ASN A 386 5.44 9.16 6.58
N LEU A 387 5.98 8.02 6.14
CA LEU A 387 7.24 7.46 6.64
C LEU A 387 8.48 8.09 5.99
N SER A 388 8.32 9.17 5.22
CA SER A 388 9.47 9.87 4.65
C SER A 388 10.29 10.55 5.72
N LEU A 389 11.61 10.58 5.53
CA LEU A 389 12.54 11.27 6.39
C LEU A 389 13.20 12.38 5.57
N HIS A 390 13.16 13.61 6.08
CA HIS A 390 13.76 14.77 5.40
C HIS A 390 14.93 15.37 6.18
N SER A 391 15.34 14.70 7.27
CA SER A 391 16.44 15.09 8.14
C SER A 391 17.34 13.90 8.51
N ASP A 392 18.45 14.19 9.18
CA ASP A 392 19.44 13.19 9.63
C ASP A 392 18.98 12.38 10.88
N VAL A 393 17.67 12.26 11.12
CA VAL A 393 17.13 11.52 12.29
C VAL A 393 17.60 10.06 12.32
N HIS A 394 17.87 9.45 11.16
CA HIS A 394 18.42 8.10 11.03
C HIS A 394 19.80 7.90 11.68
N ARG A 395 20.46 9.00 12.10
CA ARG A 395 21.74 9.00 12.82
C ARG A 395 21.58 9.24 14.32
N LYS A 396 20.36 9.54 14.79
CA LYS A 396 20.05 9.84 16.20
C LYS A 396 19.53 8.58 16.92
N PRO A 397 19.71 8.45 18.25
CA PRO A 397 19.21 7.30 19.02
C PRO A 397 17.69 7.07 18.92
N GLU A 398 16.92 8.14 18.70
CA GLU A 398 15.47 8.13 18.55
C GLU A 398 14.99 7.33 17.33
N PHE A 399 15.87 7.07 16.35
CA PHE A 399 15.52 6.29 15.17
C PHE A 399 15.06 4.87 15.52
N THR A 400 15.68 4.27 16.53
CA THR A 400 15.33 2.94 17.05
C THR A 400 13.90 2.91 17.62
N ASP A 401 13.46 4.02 18.24
CA ASP A 401 12.08 4.19 18.73
C ASP A 401 11.10 4.44 17.58
N LEU A 402 11.53 5.15 16.54
CA LEU A 402 10.71 5.40 15.35
C LEU A 402 10.40 4.08 14.62
N VAL A 403 11.39 3.21 14.45
CA VAL A 403 11.21 1.85 13.90
C VAL A 403 10.28 1.02 14.80
N ALA A 404 10.44 1.09 16.14
CA ALA A 404 9.54 0.42 17.08
C ALA A 404 8.07 0.86 16.90
N SER A 405 7.83 2.14 16.59
CA SER A 405 6.48 2.65 16.34
C SER A 405 5.87 2.08 15.07
N VAL A 406 6.64 1.99 13.97
CA VAL A 406 6.21 1.40 12.70
C VAL A 406 5.91 -0.09 12.86
N LEU A 407 6.75 -0.82 13.59
CA LEU A 407 6.52 -2.24 13.87
C LEU A 407 5.29 -2.45 14.76
N SER A 408 5.12 -1.60 15.78
CA SER A 408 3.92 -1.61 16.65
C SER A 408 2.64 -1.29 15.91
N TYR A 409 2.71 -0.53 14.81
CA TYR A 409 1.61 -0.35 13.87
C TYR A 409 1.41 -1.60 13.00
N TRP A 410 2.49 -2.08 12.37
CA TRP A 410 2.46 -3.18 11.41
C TRP A 410 1.85 -4.46 11.98
N ILE A 411 2.11 -4.79 13.25
CA ILE A 411 1.61 -6.02 13.86
C ILE A 411 0.07 -6.10 13.86
N TYR A 412 -0.62 -4.95 13.81
CA TYR A 412 -2.09 -4.88 13.71
C TYR A 412 -2.61 -5.13 12.30
N THR A 413 -1.74 -5.19 11.29
CA THR A 413 -2.09 -5.38 9.88
C THR A 413 -1.98 -6.85 9.46
N ASP A 414 -2.58 -7.16 8.31
CA ASP A 414 -2.47 -8.47 7.64
C ASP A 414 -1.30 -8.55 6.65
N GLU A 415 -0.48 -7.49 6.56
CA GLU A 415 0.66 -7.46 5.66
C GLU A 415 1.79 -8.38 6.18
N PRO A 416 2.43 -9.19 5.31
CA PRO A 416 3.47 -10.12 5.73
C PRO A 416 4.79 -9.44 6.11
N GLU A 417 5.07 -8.26 5.56
CA GLU A 417 6.26 -7.46 5.83
C GLU A 417 5.86 -6.09 6.41
N PRO A 418 6.67 -5.49 7.31
CA PRO A 418 6.43 -4.14 7.80
C PRO A 418 6.56 -3.11 6.68
N PRO A 419 5.89 -1.95 6.81
CA PRO A 419 6.07 -0.83 5.89
C PRO A 419 7.55 -0.51 5.71
N ARG A 420 7.98 -0.34 4.46
CA ARG A 420 9.37 0.05 4.16
C ARG A 420 9.64 1.43 4.76
N MET A 421 10.77 1.54 5.44
CA MET A 421 11.24 2.77 6.07
C MET A 421 12.66 3.05 5.60
N GLU A 422 12.91 4.28 5.15
CA GLU A 422 14.23 4.69 4.67
C GLU A 422 15.28 4.48 5.78
N HIS A 423 16.46 3.98 5.42
CA HIS A 423 17.54 3.66 6.36
C HIS A 423 17.26 2.52 7.36
N ALA A 424 16.16 1.79 7.26
CA ALA A 424 15.88 0.62 8.10
C ALA A 424 15.57 -0.62 7.24
N ALA A 425 16.54 -1.52 7.11
CA ALA A 425 16.31 -2.81 6.46
C ALA A 425 15.76 -3.81 7.49
N MET A 426 14.51 -4.22 7.33
CA MET A 426 13.80 -5.07 8.29
C MET A 426 13.56 -6.48 7.74
N GLU A 427 13.90 -7.48 8.53
CA GLU A 427 13.67 -8.90 8.24
C GLU A 427 12.69 -9.48 9.26
N VAL A 428 11.51 -9.91 8.78
CA VAL A 428 10.53 -10.60 9.60
C VAL A 428 10.91 -12.07 9.75
N HIS A 429 11.09 -12.49 10.98
CA HIS A 429 11.57 -13.82 11.33
C HIS A 429 10.46 -14.82 11.54
N LYS A 430 9.53 -14.49 12.43
CA LYS A 430 8.39 -15.33 12.80
C LYS A 430 7.27 -14.44 13.29
N VAL A 431 6.06 -14.71 12.81
CA VAL A 431 4.81 -14.16 13.34
C VAL A 431 4.01 -15.33 13.90
N ILE A 432 3.65 -15.26 15.17
CA ILE A 432 2.76 -16.23 15.83
C ILE A 432 1.42 -15.56 15.96
N GLN A 433 0.36 -16.17 15.42
CA GLN A 433 -1.01 -15.65 15.52
C GLN A 433 -1.74 -16.23 16.74
N PRO A 434 -2.83 -15.60 17.21
CA PRO A 434 -3.70 -16.21 18.21
C PRO A 434 -4.25 -17.55 17.74
N GLY A 435 -4.28 -18.55 18.63
CA GLY A 435 -4.68 -19.93 18.34
C GLY A 435 -3.55 -20.81 17.81
N GLU A 436 -2.53 -20.24 17.16
CA GLU A 436 -1.34 -20.99 16.76
C GLU A 436 -0.48 -21.28 17.98
N LEU A 437 -0.05 -22.54 18.14
CA LEU A 437 0.75 -22.99 19.30
C LEU A 437 0.08 -22.67 20.65
N GLY A 438 -1.26 -22.52 20.68
CA GLY A 438 -2.01 -22.12 21.87
C GLY A 438 -1.79 -20.67 22.31
N SER A 439 -1.17 -19.82 21.48
CA SER A 439 -0.95 -18.41 21.81
C SER A 439 -2.27 -17.65 21.92
N ALA A 440 -2.41 -16.81 22.95
CA ALA A 440 -3.53 -15.88 23.06
C ALA A 440 -3.26 -14.51 22.41
N VAL A 441 -2.03 -14.30 21.90
CA VAL A 441 -1.54 -13.00 21.41
C VAL A 441 -0.78 -13.15 20.11
N LYS A 442 -0.88 -12.13 19.24
CA LYS A 442 -0.02 -12.03 18.06
C LYS A 442 1.33 -11.45 18.46
N ILE A 443 2.42 -12.19 18.23
CA ILE A 443 3.80 -11.75 18.50
C ILE A 443 4.64 -11.93 17.24
N ALA A 444 5.47 -10.95 16.92
CA ALA A 444 6.46 -11.06 15.88
C ALA A 444 7.89 -10.82 16.39
N THR A 445 8.85 -11.44 15.71
CA THR A 445 10.27 -11.11 15.85
C THR A 445 10.77 -10.50 14.54
N VAL A 446 11.48 -9.38 14.63
CA VAL A 446 11.98 -8.63 13.46
C VAL A 446 13.40 -8.17 13.75
N THR A 447 14.36 -8.49 12.89
CA THR A 447 15.68 -7.85 12.94
C THR A 447 15.64 -6.61 12.06
N ALA A 448 16.15 -5.48 12.56
CA ALA A 448 16.37 -4.30 11.74
C ALA A 448 17.86 -3.97 11.72
N GLU A 449 18.38 -3.79 10.50
CA GLU A 449 19.69 -3.18 10.26
C GLU A 449 19.49 -1.69 10.06
N LEU A 450 19.98 -0.91 11.04
CA LEU A 450 19.93 0.55 11.09
C LEU A 450 21.34 1.09 10.83
N PRO A 451 21.51 2.38 10.48
CA PRO A 451 22.82 2.93 10.13
C PRO A 451 23.83 2.89 11.29
N SER A 452 23.34 2.96 12.52
CA SER A 452 24.16 3.00 13.74
C SER A 452 24.24 1.66 14.47
N GLU A 453 23.32 0.73 14.22
CA GLU A 453 23.18 -0.49 15.03
C GLU A 453 22.33 -1.57 14.36
N LYS A 454 22.43 -2.81 14.85
CA LYS A 454 21.50 -3.89 14.54
C LYS A 454 20.67 -4.23 15.77
N VAL A 455 19.35 -4.26 15.57
CA VAL A 455 18.37 -4.38 16.65
C VAL A 455 17.45 -5.56 16.37
N LEU A 456 17.21 -6.39 17.40
CA LEU A 456 16.15 -7.39 17.38
C LEU A 456 14.92 -6.83 18.10
N TYR A 457 13.80 -6.77 17.41
CA TYR A 457 12.51 -6.34 17.96
C TYR A 457 11.62 -7.55 18.28
N VAL A 458 10.97 -7.50 19.44
CA VAL A 458 9.86 -8.38 19.81
C VAL A 458 8.60 -7.53 19.89
N VAL A 459 7.72 -7.72 18.92
CA VAL A 459 6.57 -6.86 18.66
C VAL A 459 5.31 -7.58 19.13
N SER A 460 4.61 -7.03 20.11
CA SER A 460 3.41 -7.63 20.68
C SER A 460 2.15 -6.87 20.25
N LYS A 461 1.14 -7.59 19.74
CA LYS A 461 -0.20 -7.07 19.49
C LYS A 461 -1.09 -7.27 20.71
N GLY A 462 -1.62 -6.22 21.27
CA GLY A 462 -2.72 -6.33 22.24
C GLY A 462 -4.06 -6.54 21.54
N THR A 463 -5.01 -7.20 22.21
CA THR A 463 -6.42 -7.14 21.78
C THR A 463 -6.89 -5.69 21.96
N SER A 464 -7.43 -5.09 20.91
CA SER A 464 -7.73 -3.65 20.85
C SER A 464 -9.24 -3.42 20.93
N TYR A 465 -9.89 -3.91 21.99
CA TYR A 465 -11.32 -3.74 22.16
C TYR A 465 -11.67 -2.93 23.41
N ILE A 466 -12.66 -2.06 23.26
CA ILE A 466 -13.44 -1.50 24.36
C ILE A 466 -14.05 -2.61 25.27
N LEU A 467 -14.33 -3.78 24.68
CA LEU A 467 -14.77 -4.97 25.44
C LEU A 467 -13.65 -5.53 26.31
N ASP A 468 -12.39 -5.38 25.90
CA ASP A 468 -11.26 -5.76 26.75
C ASP A 468 -11.20 -4.82 27.95
N PHE A 469 -11.42 -3.52 27.78
CA PHE A 469 -11.52 -2.57 28.90
C PHE A 469 -12.63 -2.97 29.90
N LEU A 470 -13.75 -3.50 29.42
CA LEU A 470 -14.86 -3.98 30.24
C LEU A 470 -14.59 -5.35 30.89
N ASN A 471 -13.67 -6.12 30.31
CA ASN A 471 -13.24 -7.43 30.78
C ASN A 471 -11.87 -7.40 31.50
N TRP A 472 -11.22 -6.23 31.65
CA TRP A 472 -9.89 -6.13 32.25
C TRP A 472 -9.96 -6.48 33.73
N ASN A 473 -9.44 -7.66 34.00
CA ASN A 473 -9.25 -8.18 35.33
C ASN A 473 -8.13 -7.39 36.03
N LEU A 474 -8.49 -6.44 36.89
CA LEU A 474 -7.54 -5.66 37.70
C LEU A 474 -6.90 -6.47 38.84
N GLU A 475 -7.10 -7.78 38.88
CA GLU A 475 -6.44 -8.65 39.83
C GLU A 475 -4.93 -8.44 39.82
N LEU A 476 -4.40 -8.30 41.03
CA LEU A 476 -2.98 -8.14 41.30
C LEU A 476 -2.36 -9.53 41.42
N ASP A 477 -1.27 -9.79 40.70
CA ASP A 477 -0.50 -11.02 40.84
C ASP A 477 0.79 -10.77 41.61
N HIS A 478 0.77 -11.12 42.89
CA HIS A 478 1.92 -11.11 43.80
C HIS A 478 2.75 -12.41 43.71
N ALA A 479 2.18 -13.48 43.15
CA ALA A 479 2.85 -14.76 43.04
C ALA A 479 3.93 -14.71 41.94
N ALA A 480 3.64 -14.01 40.84
CA ALA A 480 4.58 -13.82 39.74
C ALA A 480 5.85 -13.04 40.15
N THR A 481 5.72 -12.09 41.07
CA THR A 481 6.85 -11.30 41.60
C THR A 481 7.55 -11.99 42.78
N GLN A 482 6.87 -12.95 43.41
CA GLN A 482 7.27 -13.58 44.67
C GLN A 482 7.50 -12.55 45.78
N ASP A 483 6.69 -11.49 45.78
CA ASP A 483 6.81 -10.36 46.70
C ASP A 483 5.42 -9.93 47.18
N ARG A 484 5.26 -9.72 48.48
CA ARG A 484 3.96 -9.42 49.10
C ARG A 484 3.44 -8.02 48.76
N ASP A 485 4.32 -7.08 48.44
CA ASP A 485 3.96 -5.69 48.17
C ASP A 485 4.13 -5.31 46.69
N PHE A 486 5.08 -5.94 45.99
CA PHE A 486 5.25 -5.77 44.56
C PHE A 486 4.34 -6.71 43.77
N PHE A 487 3.58 -6.19 42.81
CA PHE A 487 2.69 -6.98 41.96
C PHE A 487 2.78 -6.59 40.48
N VAL A 488 2.27 -7.49 39.65
CA VAL A 488 2.07 -7.29 38.20
C VAL A 488 0.60 -7.55 37.86
N HIS A 489 0.09 -6.89 36.81
CA HIS A 489 -1.27 -7.11 36.31
C HIS A 489 -1.48 -8.58 35.91
N ARG A 490 -2.41 -9.28 36.58
CA ARG A 490 -2.58 -10.75 36.45
C ARG A 490 -2.87 -11.21 35.02
N GLY A 491 -3.73 -10.48 34.30
CA GLY A 491 -4.03 -10.82 32.91
C GLY A 491 -2.81 -10.70 31.99
N ALA A 492 -1.98 -9.68 32.19
CA ALA A 492 -0.85 -9.40 31.31
C ALA A 492 0.27 -10.42 31.55
N ILE A 493 0.56 -10.74 32.82
CA ILE A 493 1.52 -11.78 33.15
C ILE A 493 1.05 -13.17 32.71
N GLY A 494 -0.24 -13.50 32.86
CA GLY A 494 -0.78 -14.79 32.40
C GLY A 494 -0.63 -14.97 30.89
N VAL A 495 -0.91 -13.92 30.11
CA VAL A 495 -0.69 -13.91 28.66
C VAL A 495 0.78 -14.11 28.31
N VAL A 496 1.68 -13.38 28.95
CA VAL A 496 3.13 -13.49 28.70
C VAL A 496 3.67 -14.86 29.12
N GLN A 497 3.24 -15.41 30.25
CA GLN A 497 3.64 -16.76 30.70
C GLN A 497 3.16 -17.84 29.74
N ASN A 498 1.91 -17.76 29.26
CA ASN A 498 1.38 -18.68 28.24
C ASN A 498 2.18 -18.60 26.93
N ALA A 499 2.62 -17.40 26.54
CA ALA A 499 3.47 -17.22 25.37
C ALA A 499 4.92 -17.67 25.61
N GLN A 500 5.48 -17.46 26.80
CA GLN A 500 6.86 -17.79 27.16
C GLN A 500 7.09 -19.30 27.31
N PHE A 501 6.10 -20.05 27.82
CA PHE A 501 6.20 -21.49 28.04
C PHE A 501 6.65 -22.27 26.78
N TRP A 502 6.30 -21.78 25.59
CA TRP A 502 6.71 -22.38 24.30
C TRP A 502 7.86 -21.65 23.61
N ASN A 503 8.03 -20.35 23.86
CA ASN A 503 8.93 -19.52 23.09
C ASN A 503 10.31 -19.33 23.71
N GLU A 504 10.53 -19.66 24.98
CA GLU A 504 11.79 -19.28 25.64
C GLU A 504 13.03 -19.89 24.96
N SER A 505 13.08 -21.21 24.75
CA SER A 505 14.24 -21.87 24.12
C SER A 505 14.44 -21.40 22.67
N THR A 506 13.36 -21.36 21.88
CA THR A 506 13.39 -20.90 20.48
C THR A 506 13.77 -19.42 20.38
N PHE A 507 13.30 -18.59 21.31
CA PHE A 507 13.66 -17.18 21.36
C PHE A 507 15.13 -17.00 21.71
N LEU A 508 15.65 -17.74 22.70
CA LEU A 508 17.05 -17.67 23.09
C LEU A 508 17.97 -18.15 21.96
N GLU A 509 17.61 -19.21 21.23
CA GLU A 509 18.32 -19.63 20.01
C GLU A 509 18.32 -18.54 18.95
N ARG A 510 17.16 -17.90 18.72
CA ARG A 510 17.06 -16.79 17.77
C ARG A 510 17.89 -15.58 18.21
N LEU A 511 17.92 -15.27 19.50
CA LEU A 511 18.75 -14.20 20.05
C LEU A 511 20.24 -14.51 19.89
N ARG A 512 20.66 -15.78 20.08
CA ARG A 512 22.03 -16.22 19.80
C ARG A 512 22.38 -16.03 18.33
N ALA A 513 21.54 -16.51 17.41
CA ALA A 513 21.76 -16.37 15.97
C ALA A 513 21.79 -14.89 15.55
N ALA A 514 20.89 -14.06 16.08
CA ALA A 514 20.87 -12.63 15.82
C ALA A 514 22.17 -11.95 16.31
N LYS A 515 22.67 -12.35 17.48
CA LYS A 515 23.94 -11.85 18.04
C LYS A 515 25.14 -12.25 17.18
N GLU A 516 25.18 -13.48 16.67
CA GLU A 516 26.22 -13.93 15.72
C GLU A 516 26.22 -13.08 14.43
N GLN A 517 25.05 -12.52 14.06
CA GLN A 517 24.89 -11.60 12.93
C GLN A 517 25.11 -10.12 13.28
N GLY A 518 25.54 -9.83 14.52
CA GLY A 518 25.93 -8.50 14.98
C GLY A 518 24.84 -7.72 15.73
N VAL A 519 23.71 -8.33 16.11
CA VAL A 519 22.71 -7.66 16.96
C VAL A 519 23.30 -7.38 18.35
N GLN A 520 23.21 -6.12 18.76
CA GLN A 520 23.69 -5.63 20.06
C GLN A 520 22.56 -5.18 20.98
N LYS A 521 21.35 -4.99 20.45
CA LYS A 521 20.19 -4.44 21.16
C LYS A 521 18.94 -5.29 20.95
N LEU A 522 18.18 -5.51 22.02
CA LEU A 522 16.88 -6.18 22.04
C LEU A 522 15.82 -5.18 22.49
N VAL A 523 14.80 -4.93 21.68
CA VAL A 523 13.71 -4.01 21.99
C VAL A 523 12.39 -4.76 22.09
N PHE A 524 11.76 -4.73 23.27
CA PHE A 524 10.35 -5.11 23.42
C PHE A 524 9.47 -3.93 23.05
N THR A 525 8.47 -4.15 22.19
CA THR A 525 7.60 -3.06 21.74
C THR A 525 6.16 -3.51 21.51
N GLY A 526 5.26 -2.55 21.60
CA GLY A 526 3.84 -2.73 21.36
C GLY A 526 3.03 -1.49 21.68
N HIS A 527 1.83 -1.43 21.12
CA HIS A 527 0.85 -0.39 21.39
C HIS A 527 -0.20 -0.87 22.39
N SER A 528 -0.65 0.01 23.28
CA SER A 528 -1.75 -0.26 24.23
C SER A 528 -1.50 -1.55 25.05
N LEU A 529 -2.40 -2.53 25.02
CA LEU A 529 -2.21 -3.85 25.64
C LEU A 529 -0.93 -4.58 25.16
N GLY A 530 -0.55 -4.42 23.90
CA GLY A 530 0.71 -4.96 23.39
C GLY A 530 1.91 -4.35 24.11
N GLY A 531 1.82 -3.07 24.46
CA GLY A 531 2.80 -2.38 25.30
C GLY A 531 2.84 -2.91 26.74
N MET A 532 1.69 -3.33 27.30
CA MET A 532 1.69 -4.00 28.62
C MET A 532 2.46 -5.32 28.55
N HIS A 533 2.23 -6.13 27.52
CA HIS A 533 2.98 -7.38 27.33
C HIS A 533 4.49 -7.12 27.17
N ALA A 534 4.87 -6.09 26.42
CA ALA A 534 6.28 -5.67 26.28
C ALA A 534 6.91 -5.28 27.63
N ALA A 535 6.18 -4.55 28.48
CA ALA A 535 6.65 -4.17 29.81
C ALA A 535 6.79 -5.38 30.75
N VAL A 536 5.87 -6.35 30.68
CA VAL A 536 5.99 -7.62 31.41
C VAL A 536 7.18 -8.44 30.92
N LEU A 537 7.42 -8.51 29.61
CA LEU A 537 8.60 -9.19 29.05
C LEU A 537 9.89 -8.57 29.57
N LEU A 538 9.99 -7.24 29.63
CA LEU A 538 11.11 -6.54 30.23
C LEU A 538 11.32 -6.98 31.70
N TYR A 539 10.24 -7.05 32.49
CA TYR A 539 10.31 -7.54 33.87
C TYR A 539 10.82 -8.98 33.97
N THR A 540 10.26 -9.90 33.17
CA THR A 540 10.70 -11.30 33.20
C THR A 540 12.19 -11.42 32.87
N PHE A 541 12.68 -10.64 31.91
CA PHE A 541 14.10 -10.62 31.54
C PHE A 541 14.96 -10.05 32.66
N TRP A 542 14.57 -8.92 33.25
CA TRP A 542 15.26 -8.34 34.39
C TRP A 542 15.36 -9.34 35.56
N LYS A 543 14.25 -10.03 35.87
CA LYS A 543 14.21 -11.03 36.95
C LYS A 543 15.17 -12.20 36.68
N LYS A 544 15.25 -12.69 35.44
CA LYS A 544 16.21 -13.74 35.04
C LYS A 544 17.65 -13.26 35.10
N MET A 545 17.91 -12.01 34.72
CA MET A 545 19.25 -11.41 34.82
C MET A 545 19.70 -11.23 36.28
N THR A 546 18.79 -10.96 37.21
CA THR A 546 19.12 -10.61 38.61
C THR A 546 19.01 -11.75 39.62
N SER A 547 18.22 -12.80 39.35
CA SER A 547 18.00 -13.91 40.31
C SER A 547 19.17 -14.92 40.35
N PRO A 548 19.53 -15.49 41.51
CA PRO A 548 20.60 -16.50 41.59
C PRO A 548 20.24 -17.80 40.83
N PRO A 549 21.20 -18.43 40.12
CA PRO A 549 20.93 -19.57 39.24
C PRO A 549 20.55 -20.86 39.99
N PRO A 550 19.65 -21.70 39.44
CA PRO A 550 19.61 -23.14 39.74
C PRO A 550 20.86 -23.84 39.19
N ALA A 551 21.34 -24.86 39.90
CA ALA A 551 22.66 -25.46 39.69
C ALA A 551 22.91 -26.17 38.33
N SER A 552 21.90 -26.34 37.45
CA SER A 552 22.01 -27.24 36.29
C SER A 552 21.99 -26.61 34.89
N GLU A 553 21.58 -25.34 34.68
CA GLU A 553 21.44 -24.79 33.30
C GLU A 553 21.73 -23.28 33.14
N ALA A 554 22.20 -22.58 34.17
CA ALA A 554 21.98 -21.13 34.28
C ALA A 554 23.18 -20.18 34.00
N SER A 555 24.35 -20.66 33.53
CA SER A 555 25.43 -19.75 33.09
C SER A 555 25.18 -19.14 31.71
N ASP A 556 24.61 -19.89 30.76
CA ASP A 556 24.56 -19.47 29.35
C ASP A 556 23.48 -18.43 29.07
N VAL A 557 22.30 -18.54 29.71
CA VAL A 557 21.21 -17.57 29.52
C VAL A 557 21.57 -16.20 30.08
N ARG A 558 22.12 -16.16 31.29
CA ARG A 558 22.56 -14.90 31.90
C ARG A 558 23.72 -14.28 31.13
N ALA A 559 24.68 -15.08 30.64
CA ALA A 559 25.76 -14.58 29.80
C ALA A 559 25.25 -14.02 28.47
N LEU A 560 24.27 -14.67 27.85
CA LEU A 560 23.63 -14.18 26.63
C LEU A 560 22.91 -12.86 26.88
N LEU A 561 22.02 -12.81 27.88
CA LEU A 561 21.21 -11.62 28.19
C LEU A 561 22.06 -10.44 28.69
N GLY A 562 23.07 -10.70 29.52
CA GLY A 562 23.96 -9.66 30.05
C GLY A 562 24.88 -9.02 29.01
N SER A 563 24.95 -9.57 27.79
CA SER A 563 25.77 -9.07 26.69
C SER A 563 25.00 -8.26 25.65
N VAL A 564 23.69 -8.07 25.84
CA VAL A 564 22.78 -7.37 24.91
C VAL A 564 22.14 -6.20 25.65
N ASP A 565 22.05 -5.02 25.03
CA ASP A 565 21.30 -3.90 25.56
C ASP A 565 19.79 -4.20 25.45
N VAL A 566 19.14 -4.49 26.57
CA VAL A 566 17.70 -4.80 26.62
C VAL A 566 16.91 -3.51 26.88
N ARG A 567 15.97 -3.20 25.99
CA ARG A 567 15.13 -2.00 26.02
C ARG A 567 13.65 -2.33 25.86
N CYS A 568 12.80 -1.39 26.24
CA CYS A 568 11.37 -1.46 25.99
C CYS A 568 10.84 -0.10 25.52
N THR A 569 10.24 -0.07 24.33
CA THR A 569 9.66 1.15 23.74
C THR A 569 8.21 0.89 23.45
N THR A 570 7.31 1.57 24.16
CA THR A 570 5.85 1.34 24.05
C THR A 570 5.10 2.61 23.69
N PHE A 571 3.87 2.43 23.20
CA PHE A 571 3.03 3.52 22.71
C PHE A 571 1.64 3.40 23.33
N GLY A 572 1.21 4.43 24.05
CA GLY A 572 -0.12 4.44 24.67
C GLY A 572 -0.33 3.33 25.72
N ALA A 573 0.73 2.76 26.30
CA ALA A 573 0.61 1.58 27.15
C ALA A 573 0.05 1.94 28.55
N PRO A 574 -0.96 1.20 29.06
CA PRO A 574 -1.42 1.32 30.44
C PRO A 574 -0.38 0.90 31.49
N MET A 575 -0.63 1.26 32.75
CA MET A 575 0.18 0.82 33.90
C MET A 575 0.01 -0.68 34.14
N VAL A 576 1.11 -1.35 34.50
CA VAL A 576 1.16 -2.82 34.63
C VAL A 576 1.65 -3.28 36.00
N PHE A 577 2.35 -2.41 36.73
CA PHE A 577 3.03 -2.75 37.98
C PHE A 577 2.57 -1.83 39.10
N GLY A 578 2.78 -2.26 40.34
CA GLY A 578 2.61 -1.42 41.53
C GLY A 578 3.26 -2.06 42.75
N GLY A 579 3.42 -1.28 43.81
CA GLY A 579 4.13 -1.68 45.02
C GLY A 579 5.35 -0.81 45.33
N SER A 580 5.85 -0.95 46.55
CA SER A 580 6.88 -0.08 47.16
C SER A 580 8.05 -0.84 47.79
N SER A 581 8.04 -2.17 47.67
CA SER A 581 9.10 -3.06 48.15
C SER A 581 10.46 -2.70 47.52
N GLN A 582 11.55 -3.17 48.12
CA GLN A 582 12.87 -2.97 47.53
C GLN A 582 12.97 -3.57 46.12
N GLN A 583 12.36 -4.73 45.88
CA GLN A 583 12.34 -5.34 44.55
C GLN A 583 11.59 -4.45 43.53
N ALA A 584 10.46 -3.87 43.93
CA ALA A 584 9.73 -2.92 43.08
C ALA A 584 10.61 -1.71 42.73
N LYS A 585 11.29 -1.13 43.73
CA LYS A 585 12.19 0.00 43.54
C LYS A 585 13.38 -0.32 42.64
N ASP A 586 13.98 -1.51 42.80
CA ASP A 586 15.11 -1.95 41.99
C ASP A 586 14.68 -2.14 40.52
N PHE A 587 13.54 -2.78 40.29
CA PHE A 587 13.00 -2.93 38.93
C PHE A 587 12.59 -1.57 38.34
N GLN A 588 11.97 -0.70 39.13
CA GLN A 588 11.61 0.65 38.69
C GLN A 588 12.86 1.45 38.29
N ALA A 589 13.93 1.39 39.09
CA ALA A 589 15.21 2.05 38.76
C ALA A 589 15.81 1.52 37.45
N PHE A 590 15.76 0.20 37.23
CA PHE A 590 16.17 -0.41 35.97
C PHE A 590 15.28 0.05 34.79
N ALA A 591 13.97 -0.05 34.93
CA ALA A 591 13.01 0.29 33.89
C ALA A 591 13.08 1.76 33.48
N ARG A 592 13.40 2.68 34.40
CA ARG A 592 13.57 4.12 34.08
C ARG A 592 14.69 4.40 33.07
N VAL A 593 15.72 3.57 33.04
CA VAL A 593 16.86 3.74 32.11
C VAL A 593 16.62 2.94 30.82
N HIS A 594 15.95 1.80 30.94
CA HIS A 594 15.81 0.84 29.85
C HIS A 594 14.46 0.92 29.11
N ALA A 595 13.50 1.71 29.58
CA ALA A 595 12.17 1.74 29.00
C ALA A 595 11.56 3.13 28.90
N VAL A 596 10.82 3.34 27.80
CA VAL A 596 10.05 4.55 27.52
C VAL A 596 8.66 4.18 27.02
N ASN A 597 7.66 4.92 27.49
CA ASN A 597 6.30 4.87 26.98
C ASN A 597 5.95 6.26 26.40
N TYR A 598 5.72 6.29 25.10
CA TYR A 598 5.24 7.48 24.40
C TYR A 598 3.73 7.58 24.56
N ILE A 599 3.26 8.73 25.00
CA ILE A 599 1.83 8.95 25.26
C ILE A 599 1.38 10.26 24.63
N HIS A 600 0.17 10.30 24.06
CA HIS A 600 -0.45 11.59 23.74
C HIS A 600 -0.94 12.30 25.00
N ALA A 601 -0.85 13.63 24.99
CA ALA A 601 -1.31 14.46 26.11
C ALA A 601 -2.79 14.22 26.44
N ASN A 602 -3.62 14.03 25.41
CA ASN A 602 -5.06 13.81 25.50
C ASN A 602 -5.45 12.31 25.41
N ASP A 603 -4.50 11.37 25.40
CA ASP A 603 -4.80 9.93 25.40
C ASP A 603 -5.09 9.42 26.83
N PRO A 604 -6.30 8.87 27.10
CA PRO A 604 -6.66 8.40 28.42
C PRO A 604 -6.11 7.00 28.74
N CYS A 605 -5.77 6.17 27.76
CA CYS A 605 -5.43 4.76 27.99
C CYS A 605 -4.17 4.53 28.84
N PRO A 606 -3.07 5.29 28.68
CA PRO A 606 -1.92 5.20 29.57
C PRO A 606 -2.23 5.50 31.05
N ARG A 607 -3.32 6.25 31.27
CA ARG A 607 -3.78 6.71 32.58
C ARG A 607 -4.84 5.78 33.17
N ALA A 608 -5.25 4.76 32.43
CA ALA A 608 -6.13 3.71 32.91
C ALA A 608 -5.51 3.14 34.19
N TRP A 609 -6.32 3.13 35.26
CA TRP A 609 -5.98 2.61 36.58
C TRP A 609 -5.09 3.50 37.45
N GLY A 610 -5.22 4.83 37.42
CA GLY A 610 -4.52 5.64 38.44
C GLY A 610 -4.83 7.11 38.43
N ALA A 611 -5.06 7.70 37.25
CA ALA A 611 -5.35 9.12 37.09
C ALA A 611 -6.74 9.41 36.49
N LEU A 612 -7.56 8.39 36.25
CA LEU A 612 -8.90 8.54 35.68
C LEU A 612 -10.01 8.27 36.69
N ASP A 613 -11.09 9.05 36.60
CA ASP A 613 -12.41 8.64 37.06
C ASP A 613 -12.88 7.49 36.16
N LEU A 614 -12.78 6.26 36.67
CA LEU A 614 -13.07 5.04 35.93
C LEU A 614 -14.53 4.96 35.51
N ARG A 615 -15.44 5.41 36.37
CA ARG A 615 -16.87 5.46 36.04
C ARG A 615 -17.10 6.40 34.85
N ARG A 616 -16.53 7.60 34.91
CA ARG A 616 -16.63 8.57 33.82
C ARG A 616 -15.97 8.09 32.53
N PHE A 617 -14.83 7.41 32.64
CA PHE A 617 -14.15 6.83 31.49
C PHE A 617 -15.03 5.78 30.79
N VAL A 618 -15.60 4.83 31.53
CA VAL A 618 -16.49 3.80 30.96
C VAL A 618 -17.67 4.43 30.22
N GLU A 619 -18.26 5.50 30.76
CA GLU A 619 -19.34 6.24 30.11
C GLU A 619 -18.92 6.88 28.79
N VAL A 620 -17.80 7.63 28.79
CA VAL A 620 -17.28 8.31 27.59
C VAL A 620 -16.90 7.30 26.51
N ALA A 621 -16.24 6.23 26.92
CA ALA A 621 -15.77 5.19 26.01
C ALA A 621 -16.94 4.43 25.38
N ALA A 622 -17.99 4.09 26.15
CA ALA A 622 -19.22 3.50 25.62
C ALA A 622 -19.96 4.43 24.64
N LYS A 623 -20.02 5.74 24.93
CA LYS A 623 -20.66 6.74 24.06
C LYS A 623 -19.92 6.92 22.73
N ASN A 624 -18.59 6.91 22.75
CA ASN A 624 -17.78 7.04 21.54
C ASN A 624 -17.92 5.85 20.59
N VAL A 625 -18.07 4.63 21.12
CA VAL A 625 -18.38 3.43 20.34
C VAL A 625 -19.78 3.51 19.72
N GLN A 626 -20.77 4.03 20.44
CA GLN A 626 -22.12 4.25 19.90
C GLN A 626 -22.14 5.25 18.72
N ASN A 627 -21.24 6.23 18.74
CA ASN A 627 -21.15 7.27 17.71
C ASN A 627 -20.32 6.87 16.48
N GLY A 628 -19.81 5.63 16.41
CA GLY A 628 -19.01 5.16 15.28
C GLY A 628 -17.63 5.83 15.17
N LEU A 629 -17.13 6.44 16.26
CA LEU A 629 -15.83 7.12 16.31
C LEU A 629 -14.65 6.15 16.56
N VAL A 630 -14.84 4.85 16.31
CA VAL A 630 -13.83 3.82 16.49
C VAL A 630 -13.71 3.05 15.18
N ASP A 631 -12.72 3.42 14.37
CA ASP A 631 -12.32 2.63 13.20
C ASP A 631 -10.83 2.83 12.87
N GLU A 632 -10.24 1.81 12.24
CA GLU A 632 -9.27 1.84 11.12
C GLU A 632 -8.38 0.57 11.05
N LEU A 633 -8.30 -0.25 12.11
CA LEU A 633 -7.38 -1.41 12.17
C LEU A 633 -8.04 -2.76 12.53
N GLY A 634 -9.33 -2.90 12.21
CA GLY A 634 -9.97 -4.23 12.07
C GLY A 634 -10.73 -4.76 13.29
N CYS A 635 -11.51 -3.95 14.00
CA CYS A 635 -12.29 -4.40 15.16
C CYS A 635 -13.75 -3.89 15.13
N ILE A 636 -14.58 -4.68 14.43
CA ILE A 636 -16.05 -4.72 14.37
C ILE A 636 -16.75 -3.64 13.54
N VAL A 637 -17.14 -4.05 12.32
CA VAL A 637 -18.17 -3.38 11.52
C VAL A 637 -19.54 -3.89 11.96
N GLY A 638 -20.43 -3.02 12.45
CA GLY A 638 -21.86 -3.31 12.56
C GLY A 638 -22.57 -2.74 13.80
N GLY A 639 -23.79 -2.25 13.61
CA GLY A 639 -24.64 -1.67 14.68
C GLY A 639 -25.08 -2.63 15.79
N VAL A 640 -24.77 -3.92 15.68
CA VAL A 640 -25.02 -4.93 16.73
C VAL A 640 -23.96 -4.83 17.85
N ALA A 641 -22.70 -4.58 17.50
CA ALA A 641 -21.61 -4.54 18.47
C ALA A 641 -21.61 -3.28 19.34
N SER A 642 -22.03 -2.13 18.80
CA SER A 642 -22.18 -0.90 19.58
C SER A 642 -23.24 -1.03 20.69
N ARG A 643 -24.28 -1.85 20.47
CA ARG A 643 -25.29 -2.16 21.49
C ARG A 643 -24.74 -3.11 22.56
N VAL A 644 -23.98 -4.13 22.17
CA VAL A 644 -23.34 -5.10 23.10
C VAL A 644 -22.36 -4.39 24.02
N VAL A 645 -21.50 -3.53 23.48
CA VAL A 645 -20.54 -2.74 24.27
C VAL A 645 -21.23 -1.82 25.25
N ALA A 646 -22.26 -1.10 24.81
CA ALA A 646 -23.01 -0.19 25.67
C ALA A 646 -23.80 -0.91 26.78
N GLU A 647 -24.24 -2.14 26.53
CA GLU A 647 -24.88 -2.98 27.54
C GLU A 647 -23.86 -3.52 28.55
N ALA A 648 -22.73 -4.04 28.07
CA ALA A 648 -21.64 -4.52 28.93
C ALA A 648 -21.10 -3.39 29.82
N ALA A 649 -20.92 -2.18 29.29
CA ALA A 649 -20.55 -1.00 30.06
C ALA A 649 -21.56 -0.68 31.17
N ARG A 650 -22.86 -0.72 30.84
CA ARG A 650 -23.93 -0.51 31.83
C ARG A 650 -23.97 -1.60 32.89
N GLN A 651 -23.67 -2.85 32.56
CA GLN A 651 -23.60 -3.94 33.53
C GLN A 651 -22.41 -3.79 34.47
N VAL A 652 -21.23 -3.46 33.95
CA VAL A 652 -20.02 -3.20 34.75
C VAL A 652 -20.23 -2.05 35.73
N LEU A 653 -20.82 -0.93 35.29
CA LEU A 653 -21.08 0.23 36.16
C LEU A 653 -22.13 -0.01 37.26
N LYS A 654 -22.95 -1.06 37.12
CA LYS A 654 -23.99 -1.47 38.08
C LYS A 654 -23.51 -2.55 39.06
N ARG A 655 -22.30 -3.08 38.88
CA ARG A 655 -21.74 -4.07 39.79
C ARG A 655 -21.61 -3.50 41.22
N PRO A 656 -22.12 -4.20 42.25
CA PRO A 656 -22.03 -3.73 43.63
C PRO A 656 -20.57 -3.62 44.12
N ASP A 657 -19.67 -4.40 43.53
CA ASP A 657 -18.24 -4.43 43.84
C ASP A 657 -17.39 -3.50 42.96
N PHE A 658 -17.99 -2.64 42.12
CA PHE A 658 -17.23 -1.72 41.25
C PHE A 658 -16.28 -0.78 42.03
N HIS A 659 -16.62 -0.41 43.26
CA HIS A 659 -15.74 0.38 44.13
C HIS A 659 -14.40 -0.33 44.44
N LEU A 660 -14.39 -1.66 44.51
CA LEU A 660 -13.15 -2.43 44.70
C LEU A 660 -12.24 -2.34 43.47
N VAL A 661 -12.82 -2.26 42.28
CA VAL A 661 -12.10 -2.04 41.01
C VAL A 661 -11.41 -0.68 41.03
N GLU A 662 -12.08 0.35 41.56
CA GLU A 662 -11.49 1.69 41.75
C GLU A 662 -10.36 1.70 42.78
N ASP A 663 -10.47 0.92 43.84
CA ASP A 663 -9.42 0.79 44.85
C ASP A 663 -8.19 0.02 44.34
N PHE A 664 -8.39 -1.05 43.56
CA PHE A 664 -7.29 -1.79 42.93
C PHE A 664 -6.57 -0.95 41.89
N ALA A 665 -7.34 -0.21 41.09
CA ALA A 665 -6.80 0.70 40.10
C ALA A 665 -5.75 1.62 40.71
N ARG A 666 -6.08 2.34 41.78
CA ARG A 666 -5.18 3.32 42.42
C ARG A 666 -3.82 2.78 42.90
N LYS A 667 -3.62 1.46 42.93
CA LYS A 667 -2.36 0.83 43.31
C LYS A 667 -1.36 0.72 42.15
N TYR A 668 -1.81 0.80 40.90
CA TYR A 668 -0.95 0.73 39.73
C TYR A 668 -0.16 2.04 39.55
N ALA A 669 1.07 1.91 39.05
CA ALA A 669 1.96 3.03 38.75
C ALA A 669 2.77 2.76 37.47
N HIS A 670 3.23 3.84 36.82
CA HIS A 670 4.21 3.73 35.74
C HIS A 670 5.60 3.51 36.31
N PHE A 671 6.24 2.42 35.91
CA PHE A 671 7.62 2.11 36.28
C PHE A 671 8.62 2.60 35.22
N VAL A 672 8.13 3.03 34.06
CA VAL A 672 8.90 3.43 32.87
C VAL A 672 8.88 4.95 32.68
N GLN A 673 9.84 5.49 31.93
CA GLN A 673 9.84 6.91 31.59
C GLN A 673 8.65 7.25 30.68
N LEU A 674 7.99 8.37 30.93
CA LEU A 674 6.92 8.88 30.08
C LEU A 674 7.43 10.01 29.19
N LYS A 675 7.21 9.87 27.88
CA LYS A 675 7.42 10.93 26.88
C LYS A 675 6.08 11.35 26.30
N VAL A 676 5.69 12.59 26.56
CA VAL A 676 4.38 13.12 26.16
C VAL A 676 4.48 13.82 24.81
N LEU A 677 3.68 13.35 23.85
CA LEU A 677 3.52 13.91 22.52
C LEU A 677 2.40 14.97 22.54
N SER A 678 2.74 16.21 22.21
CA SER A 678 1.80 17.34 22.14
C SER A 678 1.88 18.04 20.79
N PRO A 679 0.78 18.57 20.25
CA PRO A 679 0.82 19.45 19.08
C PRO A 679 1.37 20.84 19.45
N GLN A 680 1.92 21.57 18.48
CA GLN A 680 2.56 22.89 18.68
C GLN A 680 1.63 24.03 19.14
N ASN A 681 0.34 23.81 19.42
CA ASN A 681 -0.59 24.89 19.72
C ASN A 681 -0.30 25.53 21.11
N PRO A 682 -0.05 26.85 21.22
CA PRO A 682 0.20 27.51 22.51
C PRO A 682 -0.93 27.36 23.55
N GLU A 683 -2.14 27.03 23.13
CA GLU A 683 -3.28 26.78 24.02
C GLU A 683 -3.41 25.33 24.52
N SER A 684 -2.64 24.38 23.98
CA SER A 684 -2.66 22.99 24.47
C SER A 684 -1.91 22.89 25.79
N GLN A 685 -2.61 23.23 26.88
CA GLN A 685 -2.08 23.13 28.24
C GLN A 685 -1.64 21.70 28.53
N PHE A 686 -0.36 21.55 28.84
CA PHE A 686 0.17 20.36 29.49
C PHE A 686 -0.46 20.25 30.88
N PHE A 687 -1.26 19.21 31.12
CA PHE A 687 -1.77 18.89 32.44
C PHE A 687 -0.79 17.96 33.15
N ALA A 688 -0.50 18.23 34.43
CA ALA A 688 0.21 17.27 35.26
C ALA A 688 -0.52 15.91 35.25
N TRP A 689 0.21 14.81 35.44
CA TRP A 689 -0.29 13.43 35.26
C TRP A 689 -1.69 13.18 35.87
N LYS A 690 -1.93 13.70 37.08
CA LYS A 690 -3.19 13.53 37.84
C LYS A 690 -4.28 14.58 37.53
N ASP A 691 -3.96 15.65 36.80
CA ASP A 691 -4.89 16.74 36.44
C ASP A 691 -5.57 16.52 35.07
N PHE A 692 -5.43 15.31 34.50
CA PHE A 692 -6.02 14.95 33.22
C PHE A 692 -7.55 15.01 33.25
N LYS A 693 -8.15 15.62 32.21
CA LYS A 693 -9.60 15.69 32.03
C LYS A 693 -10.01 14.93 30.77
N LEU A 694 -10.97 14.01 30.93
CA LEU A 694 -11.54 13.27 29.80
C LEU A 694 -12.30 14.21 28.86
N THR A 695 -11.83 14.32 27.62
CA THR A 695 -12.51 15.02 26.53
C THR A 695 -13.33 14.02 25.68
N PRO A 696 -14.38 14.45 24.98
CA PRO A 696 -15.11 13.55 24.07
C PRO A 696 -14.22 12.95 22.97
N GLU A 697 -13.17 13.65 22.55
CA GLU A 697 -12.28 13.26 21.45
C GLU A 697 -11.05 12.46 21.89
N CYS A 698 -10.80 12.31 23.20
CA CYS A 698 -9.58 11.71 23.77
C CYS A 698 -9.18 10.34 23.20
N LEU A 699 -10.16 9.51 22.81
CA LEU A 699 -9.88 8.18 22.25
C LEU A 699 -9.34 8.21 20.82
N LYS A 700 -9.50 9.32 20.08
CA LYS A 700 -8.90 9.47 18.73
C LYS A 700 -7.37 9.50 18.79
N ASP A 701 -6.84 10.04 19.88
CA ASP A 701 -5.40 10.15 20.11
C ASP A 701 -4.78 8.80 20.55
N HIS A 702 -5.60 7.78 20.84
CA HIS A 702 -5.13 6.43 21.16
C HIS A 702 -4.93 5.53 19.92
N SER A 703 -5.05 6.07 18.70
CA SER A 703 -4.76 5.29 17.49
C SER A 703 -3.25 5.10 17.32
N VAL A 704 -2.82 3.85 17.08
CA VAL A 704 -1.42 3.54 16.78
C VAL A 704 -0.91 4.28 15.53
N GLN A 705 -1.78 4.58 14.56
CA GLN A 705 -1.42 5.40 13.39
C GLN A 705 -1.08 6.84 13.79
N THR A 706 -1.85 7.41 14.72
CA THR A 706 -1.61 8.76 15.26
C THR A 706 -0.25 8.81 15.96
N TYR A 707 0.07 7.79 16.77
CA TYR A 707 1.38 7.67 17.42
C TYR A 707 2.54 7.67 16.42
N VAL A 708 2.46 6.85 15.37
CA VAL A 708 3.52 6.82 14.32
C VAL A 708 3.66 8.20 13.68
N ASN A 709 2.57 8.78 13.19
CA ASN A 709 2.62 10.07 12.50
C ASN A 709 3.20 11.19 13.39
N GLN A 710 2.84 11.23 14.67
CA GLN A 710 3.31 12.28 15.57
C GLN A 710 4.76 12.10 16.00
N LEU A 711 5.26 10.87 16.09
CA LEU A 711 6.70 10.62 16.29
C LEU A 711 7.53 11.06 15.08
N PHE A 712 7.05 10.78 13.87
CA PHE A 712 7.69 11.27 12.65
C PHE A 712 7.67 12.82 12.58
N ASN A 713 6.59 13.47 13.02
CA ASN A 713 6.55 14.93 13.15
C ASN A 713 7.52 15.44 14.25
N ALA A 714 7.62 14.75 15.38
CA ALA A 714 8.42 15.22 16.50
C ALA A 714 9.94 15.09 16.27
N PHE A 715 10.38 14.05 15.55
CA PHE A 715 11.80 13.75 15.39
C PHE A 715 12.39 14.18 14.05
N ASP A 716 11.54 14.54 13.08
CA ASP A 716 11.99 15.18 11.85
C ASP A 716 11.90 16.70 11.98
N ASP A 717 13.06 17.36 12.10
CA ASP A 717 13.17 18.81 12.33
C ASP A 717 12.50 19.66 11.21
N THR A 718 12.20 19.05 10.05
CA THR A 718 11.46 19.68 8.94
C THR A 718 9.93 19.65 9.10
N ARG A 719 9.40 18.92 10.09
CA ARG A 719 7.97 18.73 10.36
C ARG A 719 7.59 19.10 11.81
N PRO A 720 7.88 20.32 12.32
CA PRO A 720 7.81 20.64 13.75
C PRO A 720 6.38 20.80 14.32
N ALA A 721 5.43 19.98 13.88
CA ALA A 721 4.03 19.98 14.30
C ALA A 721 3.81 19.29 15.66
N CYS A 722 4.81 18.57 16.18
CA CYS A 722 4.73 17.85 17.45
C CYS A 722 5.97 18.10 18.31
N HIS A 723 5.76 18.24 19.63
CA HIS A 723 6.83 18.31 20.63
C HIS A 723 6.79 17.09 21.56
N VAL A 724 7.97 16.68 22.01
CA VAL A 724 8.15 15.59 22.97
C VAL A 724 8.57 16.19 24.31
N HIS A 725 7.73 16.05 25.33
CA HIS A 725 8.00 16.50 26.69
C HIS A 725 8.36 15.30 27.57
N SER A 726 9.41 15.43 28.39
CA SER A 726 9.67 14.45 29.46
C SER A 726 8.82 14.79 30.68
N GLN A 727 8.12 13.81 31.24
CA GLN A 727 7.35 14.01 32.47
C GLN A 727 8.20 13.65 33.70
N PRO A 728 8.51 14.60 34.61
CA PRO A 728 9.28 14.34 35.82
C PRO A 728 8.54 13.40 36.78
N PHE A 729 9.26 12.45 37.35
CA PHE A 729 8.67 11.36 38.15
C PHE A 729 8.04 11.82 39.48
N GLU A 730 8.58 12.88 40.11
CA GLU A 730 8.06 13.41 41.38
C GLU A 730 6.60 13.90 41.26
N GLU A 731 6.18 14.37 40.08
CA GLU A 731 4.80 14.80 39.81
C GLU A 731 3.81 13.65 39.59
N VAL A 732 4.31 12.45 39.27
CA VAL A 732 3.48 11.24 39.05
C VAL A 732 3.07 10.59 40.38
N GLU A 733 3.96 10.57 41.38
CA GLU A 733 3.71 9.94 42.68
C GLU A 733 3.13 10.92 43.75
N THR A 734 3.52 12.19 43.82
CA THR A 734 3.41 12.96 45.09
C THR A 734 2.28 13.99 45.27
N SER A 735 1.41 14.28 44.31
CA SER A 735 0.29 15.20 44.61
C SER A 735 -0.87 14.47 45.29
N GLU A 736 -1.14 14.81 46.56
CA GLU A 736 -2.40 14.48 47.22
C GLU A 736 -3.59 15.05 46.42
N SER A 737 -4.73 14.36 46.48
CA SER A 737 -5.94 14.79 45.76
C SER A 737 -6.31 16.25 46.08
N PRO A 738 -6.97 16.98 45.16
CA PRO A 738 -7.48 18.33 45.44
C PRO A 738 -8.35 18.42 46.72
N LEU A 739 -9.01 17.32 47.11
CA LEU A 739 -9.78 17.22 48.35
C LEU A 739 -8.93 17.29 49.63
N ALA A 740 -7.66 16.88 49.58
CA ALA A 740 -6.73 16.96 50.71
C ALA A 740 -6.24 18.41 50.95
N ARG A 741 -5.97 19.16 49.86
CA ARG A 741 -5.64 20.59 49.93
C ARG A 741 -6.79 21.43 50.52
N ALA A 742 -8.05 21.06 50.25
CA ALA A 742 -9.21 21.73 50.82
C ALA A 742 -9.37 21.46 52.33
N ARG A 743 -8.85 20.34 52.85
CA ARG A 743 -8.87 20.01 54.29
C ARG A 743 -7.74 20.66 55.08
N MET A 744 -6.56 20.88 54.47
CA MET A 744 -5.47 21.61 55.13
C MET A 744 -5.63 23.14 55.08
N ALA A 745 -6.54 23.68 54.25
CA ALA A 745 -6.87 25.11 54.25
C ALA A 745 -7.93 25.49 55.31
N TYR A 746 -8.47 24.51 56.06
CA TYR A 746 -9.48 24.70 57.11
C TYR A 746 -9.10 24.02 58.44
N ALA A 747 -7.81 23.74 58.66
CA ALA A 747 -7.21 23.42 59.95
C ALA A 747 -6.04 24.38 60.15
#